data_AF-A0A7R9BJQ5-F1
#
_entry.id   AF-A0A7R9BJQ5-F1
#
_cell.length_a   1.000
_cell.length_b   1.000
_cell.length_c   1.000
_cell.angle_alpha   90.00
_cell.angle_beta   90.00
_cell.angle_gamma   90.00
#
_symmetry.space_group_name_H-M   'P 1'
#
loop_
_entity.id
_entity.type
_entity.pdbx_description
1 polymer ?
#
loop_
_entity_poly.entity_id
_entity_poly.type
_entity_poly.pdbx_seq_one_letter_code
_entity_poly.pdbx_strand_id
1 'polypeptide(L)'
;MMRFVHILRKKARLPITVILCLIFGAVTFNILLSTSVNGRVSSGKAEGSSEQILASRRQLEAYDVGQAIPDEKKVVFLTRRDEFELNSKEFNQDPAVKFPPKEVNEEHWGGSGSKREFPRIVQAVEVRNPSPNVVMASHADRRAPIHWENVDDGRADMGGFRKFSRTVPESRIVHFDLKGAAPKVNYLKSIMSLARKHGATGVLMEWEDMLPFSGRLANLTRAGNHYSEKEVEELLDHAKSLGLDIIPLVQTFGHMEFALKNYEFREQREILKNPQAICPSKPSSIDLVKMMIDQTMALHVRYGIKFLHIGCDEVFHLGECELCRLVQKSSPTMNLGIKADEIRRQSKNSMKFSCNQDAHIRSRNKCYVYSYREKSREALFLGHLRVVGRYVRDTYGVIPIVWDDMLRQYSASALMEYDLGNIVEPMVWVYAEDIYRFVSPSVFDTFAEVFPTVWAASAFKGAFGETLVVPPMKRHVDNNVNWLDVISREQGKFKQGFRLRVPLVLIFQGLVLTGWQRYDHFAVLCEILPTAIPSLLLNLLIVTDGGFDWPRQEKRFRDALECHLGDTTHTSNTFDWDNDPNMLRLVSMCSFPGSKFLRVAKRYLMTLESYKTKVTELKAKGWFTDYNVRHRFTSPSRIDEFSWEFNMLRSEVNFLMNDAEKELSPIFDNATVIEWIEQKLYPMAKELLEISEMSKAVAGAESWPRRPLPADPTLLSLLNGLKGGSPKTDRGSDANKNADEPRF
;
A
#
# COMPACT_ATOMS: atom_id res chain seq x y z
N MET A 1 13.41 -38.26 23.46
CA MET A 1 12.25 -37.85 24.29
C MET A 1 11.18 -38.93 24.45
N MET A 2 10.65 -39.53 23.37
CA MET A 2 9.55 -40.52 23.49
C MET A 2 9.90 -41.78 24.31
N ARG A 3 11.14 -42.29 24.26
CA ARG A 3 11.58 -43.42 25.12
C ARG A 3 11.64 -43.06 26.62
N PHE A 4 11.92 -41.81 26.96
CA PHE A 4 12.00 -41.33 28.34
C PHE A 4 10.61 -41.11 28.96
N VAL A 5 9.68 -40.58 28.15
CA VAL A 5 8.26 -40.45 28.50
C VAL A 5 7.62 -41.83 28.70
N HIS A 6 8.00 -42.82 27.88
CA HIS A 6 7.51 -44.20 28.04
C HIS A 6 7.99 -44.85 29.36
N ILE A 7 9.22 -44.56 29.81
CA ILE A 7 9.78 -45.09 31.05
C ILE A 7 9.14 -44.46 32.30
N LEU A 8 8.97 -43.13 32.32
CA LEU A 8 8.34 -42.42 33.44
C LEU A 8 6.87 -42.78 33.62
N ARG A 9 6.15 -43.01 32.51
CA ARG A 9 4.74 -43.38 32.52
C ARG A 9 4.50 -44.81 33.01
N LYS A 10 5.41 -45.75 32.73
CA LYS A 10 5.27 -47.16 33.15
C LYS A 10 5.85 -47.47 34.53
N LYS A 11 6.95 -46.83 34.96
CA LYS A 11 7.60 -47.15 36.25
C LYS A 11 7.23 -46.22 37.41
N ALA A 12 6.90 -44.95 37.15
CA ALA A 12 6.68 -43.96 38.22
C ALA A 12 5.21 -43.49 38.36
N ARG A 13 4.28 -43.99 37.52
CA ARG A 13 2.83 -43.68 37.54
C ARG A 13 2.49 -42.18 37.61
N LEU A 14 3.29 -41.32 37.00
CA LEU A 14 3.03 -39.87 36.98
C LEU A 14 2.01 -39.48 35.89
N PRO A 15 1.11 -38.50 36.14
CA PRO A 15 0.20 -37.97 35.14
C PRO A 15 0.95 -37.23 34.02
N ILE A 16 0.40 -37.26 32.80
CA ILE A 16 1.05 -36.70 31.61
C ILE A 16 1.33 -35.19 31.73
N THR A 17 0.49 -34.48 32.47
CA THR A 17 0.61 -33.05 32.76
C THR A 17 1.83 -32.72 33.61
N VAL A 18 2.19 -33.58 34.57
CA VAL A 18 3.38 -33.40 35.41
C VAL A 18 4.66 -33.71 34.63
N ILE A 19 4.62 -34.71 33.75
CA ILE A 19 5.74 -35.06 32.87
C ILE A 19 6.02 -33.92 31.87
N LEU A 20 4.98 -33.30 31.33
CA LEU A 20 5.12 -32.14 30.44
C LEU A 20 5.69 -30.92 31.17
N CYS A 21 5.29 -30.66 32.42
CA CYS A 21 5.84 -29.56 33.23
C CYS A 21 7.33 -29.73 33.53
N LEU A 22 7.79 -30.96 33.84
CA LEU A 22 9.20 -31.25 34.08
C LEU A 22 10.07 -31.10 32.82
N ILE A 23 9.51 -31.45 31.65
CA ILE A 23 10.19 -31.28 30.36
C ILE A 23 10.28 -29.79 30.00
N PHE A 24 9.20 -29.02 30.19
CA PHE A 24 9.20 -27.58 29.93
C PHE A 24 10.11 -26.80 30.90
N GLY A 25 10.18 -27.20 32.17
CA GLY A 25 11.09 -26.61 33.16
C GLY A 25 12.57 -26.86 32.87
N ALA A 26 12.93 -28.04 32.36
CA ALA A 26 14.31 -28.36 32.01
C ALA A 26 14.79 -27.67 30.72
N VAL A 27 13.87 -27.40 29.79
CA VAL A 27 14.15 -26.66 28.54
C VAL A 27 14.34 -25.16 28.83
N THR A 28 13.53 -24.58 29.70
CA THR A 28 13.71 -23.18 30.13
C THR A 28 14.99 -22.98 30.93
N PHE A 29 15.42 -23.96 31.73
CA PHE A 29 16.68 -23.88 32.49
C PHE A 29 17.95 -24.00 31.61
N ASN A 30 17.91 -24.76 30.52
CA ASN A 30 19.05 -24.87 29.58
C ASN A 30 19.19 -23.67 28.63
N ILE A 31 18.06 -23.03 28.26
CA ILE A 31 18.07 -21.81 27.43
C ILE A 31 18.69 -20.62 28.19
N LEU A 32 18.49 -20.57 29.52
CA LEU A 32 19.12 -19.56 30.39
C LEU A 32 20.64 -19.77 30.58
N LEU A 33 21.17 -20.98 30.37
CA LEU A 33 22.62 -21.28 30.47
C LEU A 33 23.38 -21.11 29.14
N SER A 34 22.73 -21.31 27.98
CA SER A 34 23.33 -20.97 26.67
C SER A 34 23.36 -19.46 26.38
N THR A 35 22.66 -18.68 27.22
CA THR A 35 22.70 -17.21 27.37
C THR A 35 24.09 -16.55 27.39
N SER A 36 25.01 -17.22 28.07
CA SER A 36 26.12 -16.57 28.79
C SER A 36 27.52 -17.04 28.38
N VAL A 37 27.65 -17.88 27.35
CA VAL A 37 28.95 -18.38 26.91
C VAL A 37 29.01 -18.42 25.39
N ASN A 38 29.45 -17.32 24.77
CA ASN A 38 30.19 -17.35 23.50
C ASN A 38 30.77 -15.96 23.20
N GLY A 39 31.96 -15.72 23.74
CA GLY A 39 32.83 -14.60 23.36
C GLY A 39 34.27 -14.95 23.75
N ARG A 40 35.01 -15.53 22.80
CA ARG A 40 36.49 -15.62 22.61
C ARG A 40 36.73 -16.70 21.54
N VAL A 41 37.69 -16.69 20.61
CA VAL A 41 38.82 -15.82 20.23
C VAL A 41 39.29 -16.35 18.87
N SER A 42 39.71 -15.46 17.96
CA SER A 42 40.74 -15.79 16.97
C SER A 42 41.88 -14.77 17.09
N SER A 43 43.08 -15.29 16.91
CA SER A 43 44.37 -14.76 17.33
C SER A 43 44.91 -13.62 16.47
N GLY A 44 45.43 -12.57 17.10
CA GLY A 44 46.32 -11.58 16.49
C GLY A 44 47.20 -10.95 17.58
N LYS A 45 48.53 -11.11 17.44
CA LYS A 45 49.56 -10.65 18.37
C LYS A 45 49.65 -9.11 18.41
N ALA A 46 49.75 -8.54 19.61
CA ALA A 46 50.65 -7.40 19.91
C ALA A 46 50.61 -7.08 21.42
N GLU A 47 51.79 -6.80 21.96
CA GLU A 47 52.14 -6.57 23.37
C GLU A 47 51.68 -5.19 23.89
N GLY A 48 51.58 -5.03 25.22
CA GLY A 48 51.63 -3.70 25.84
C GLY A 48 50.64 -3.41 26.99
N SER A 49 51.00 -3.86 28.19
CA SER A 49 50.78 -3.31 29.54
C SER A 49 49.68 -2.24 29.86
N SER A 50 49.01 -2.54 30.99
CA SER A 50 48.77 -1.72 32.20
C SER A 50 47.45 -0.95 32.41
N GLU A 51 46.79 -1.39 33.50
CA GLU A 51 46.11 -0.63 34.57
C GLU A 51 44.59 -0.30 34.54
N GLN A 52 43.95 -0.83 35.61
CA GLN A 52 42.81 -0.30 36.39
C GLN A 52 41.37 -0.49 35.90
N ILE A 53 40.73 -1.59 36.37
CA ILE A 53 39.29 -1.58 36.71
C ILE A 53 39.10 -2.28 38.07
N LEU A 54 38.76 -1.47 39.08
CA LEU A 54 38.29 -1.87 40.40
C LEU A 54 37.16 -0.91 40.78
N ALA A 55 36.08 -1.47 41.36
CA ALA A 55 34.84 -0.82 41.82
C ALA A 55 33.80 -0.54 40.69
N SER A 56 32.53 -0.95 40.76
CA SER A 56 31.68 -1.19 41.92
C SER A 56 30.59 -2.22 41.59
N ARG A 57 30.47 -3.19 42.49
CA ARG A 57 29.36 -4.16 42.59
C ARG A 57 28.69 -3.87 43.93
N ARG A 58 27.49 -3.28 43.95
CA ARG A 58 26.57 -3.33 45.10
C ARG A 58 25.19 -2.72 44.79
N GLN A 59 24.18 -3.42 45.30
CA GLN A 59 22.78 -3.03 45.55
C GLN A 59 21.77 -3.22 44.39
N LEU A 60 21.29 -4.46 44.30
CA LEU A 60 19.90 -4.81 44.00
C LEU A 60 19.31 -5.34 45.31
N GLU A 61 18.24 -4.69 45.80
CA GLU A 61 17.10 -5.28 46.54
C GLU A 61 16.21 -4.15 47.10
N ALA A 62 14.97 -4.06 46.62
CA ALA A 62 13.73 -3.85 47.41
C ALA A 62 12.51 -3.51 46.51
N TYR A 63 11.60 -4.49 46.40
CA TYR A 63 10.13 -4.42 46.43
C TYR A 63 9.30 -3.37 45.64
N ASP A 64 8.67 -3.85 44.57
CA ASP A 64 7.22 -4.05 44.29
C ASP A 64 6.09 -3.03 44.65
N VAL A 65 5.15 -2.96 43.70
CA VAL A 65 3.73 -2.47 43.65
C VAL A 65 3.39 -0.98 43.82
N GLY A 66 2.77 -0.39 42.76
CA GLY A 66 1.66 0.57 42.93
C GLY A 66 1.54 1.75 41.95
N GLN A 67 0.63 1.60 40.99
CA GLN A 67 -0.29 2.62 40.41
C GLN A 67 0.20 3.83 39.55
N ALA A 68 -0.67 4.10 38.57
CA ALA A 68 -1.01 5.38 37.92
C ALA A 68 -0.18 5.83 36.70
N ILE A 69 -0.76 5.58 35.52
CA ILE A 69 -0.47 6.25 34.24
C ILE A 69 -1.27 7.56 34.21
N PRO A 70 -0.67 8.75 33.99
CA PRO A 70 -1.43 9.96 33.69
C PRO A 70 -1.61 10.19 32.20
N ASP A 71 -2.80 10.71 31.88
CA ASP A 71 -3.38 10.96 30.56
C ASP A 71 -2.63 11.95 29.65
N GLU A 72 -2.92 11.73 28.37
CA GLU A 72 -2.79 12.54 27.15
C GLU A 72 -2.62 14.07 27.30
N LYS A 73 -1.61 14.62 26.61
CA LYS A 73 -1.60 16.03 26.20
C LYS A 73 -1.89 16.18 24.71
N LYS A 74 -2.95 16.95 24.45
CA LYS A 74 -3.44 17.45 23.17
C LYS A 74 -2.33 18.10 22.33
N VAL A 75 -2.17 17.66 21.09
CA VAL A 75 -1.47 18.40 20.02
C VAL A 75 -2.50 19.29 19.33
N VAL A 76 -2.34 20.61 19.47
CA VAL A 76 -3.12 21.62 18.74
C VAL A 76 -2.32 21.99 17.50
N PHE A 77 -2.87 21.69 16.31
CA PHE A 77 -2.39 22.26 15.06
C PHE A 77 -2.86 23.71 14.97
N LEU A 78 -1.94 24.66 15.09
CA LEU A 78 -2.15 26.04 14.68
C LEU A 78 -1.68 26.17 13.23
N THR A 79 -2.63 26.23 12.29
CA THR A 79 -2.37 26.69 10.93
C THR A 79 -2.30 28.22 10.94
N ARG A 80 -1.10 28.79 10.94
CA ARG A 80 -0.90 30.16 10.46
C ARG A 80 -0.70 30.13 8.95
N ARG A 81 -1.63 30.78 8.24
CA ARG A 81 -1.41 31.31 6.90
C ARG A 81 -0.54 32.54 7.08
N ASP A 82 0.71 32.48 6.65
CA ASP A 82 1.48 33.68 6.33
C ASP A 82 1.66 33.70 4.81
N GLU A 83 1.13 34.77 4.22
CA GLU A 83 1.26 35.16 2.82
C GLU A 83 2.74 35.43 2.52
N PHE A 84 3.28 34.79 1.47
CA PHE A 84 4.57 35.17 0.89
C PHE A 84 4.32 35.79 -0.49
N GLU A 85 4.37 37.12 -0.52
CA GLU A 85 4.59 37.90 -1.73
C GLU A 85 6.03 37.68 -2.21
N LEU A 86 6.19 37.11 -3.41
CA LEU A 86 7.47 37.08 -4.12
C LEU A 86 7.63 38.37 -4.92
N ASN A 87 8.46 39.28 -4.40
CA ASN A 87 9.02 40.40 -5.15
C ASN A 87 10.05 39.88 -6.16
N SER A 88 9.75 40.02 -7.47
CA SER A 88 10.73 39.90 -8.54
C SER A 88 10.89 41.23 -9.28
N LYS A 89 12.08 41.83 -9.13
CA LYS A 89 12.68 42.88 -9.96
C LYS A 89 14.15 42.48 -10.11
N GLU A 90 14.87 42.58 -11.22
CA GLU A 90 14.69 43.21 -12.54
C GLU A 90 15.86 42.67 -13.41
N PHE A 91 15.66 42.51 -14.73
CA PHE A 91 16.59 42.83 -15.85
C PHE A 91 15.91 42.34 -17.17
N ASN A 92 15.13 43.18 -17.89
CA ASN A 92 15.50 44.03 -19.06
C ASN A 92 16.12 43.24 -20.25
N GLN A 93 15.67 43.23 -21.51
CA GLN A 93 15.01 44.23 -22.39
C GLN A 93 14.30 43.59 -23.63
N ASP A 94 13.04 44.01 -23.90
CA ASP A 94 12.31 44.40 -25.15
C ASP A 94 12.53 43.79 -26.57
N PRO A 95 11.62 43.99 -27.60
CA PRO A 95 10.29 44.63 -27.57
C PRO A 95 9.13 43.99 -28.40
N ALA A 96 7.91 44.33 -27.94
CA ALA A 96 6.69 44.76 -28.66
C ALA A 96 6.00 43.91 -29.77
N VAL A 97 4.75 43.50 -29.48
CA VAL A 97 3.59 43.64 -30.39
C VAL A 97 2.35 44.07 -29.57
N LYS A 98 1.74 45.21 -29.93
CA LYS A 98 0.49 45.76 -29.35
C LYS A 98 -0.74 45.30 -30.14
N PHE A 99 -1.91 45.19 -29.49
CA PHE A 99 -3.23 45.80 -29.82
C PHE A 99 -4.35 45.28 -28.86
N PRO A 100 -5.52 45.96 -28.72
CA PRO A 100 -6.03 46.55 -27.47
C PRO A 100 -7.22 45.80 -26.80
N PRO A 101 -7.69 46.23 -25.59
CA PRO A 101 -8.84 45.62 -24.92
C PRO A 101 -10.17 46.23 -25.38
N LYS A 102 -11.21 45.39 -25.49
CA LYS A 102 -12.61 45.79 -25.64
C LYS A 102 -13.31 45.79 -24.29
N GLU A 103 -13.95 46.91 -23.99
CA GLU A 103 -15.00 47.08 -22.99
C GLU A 103 -16.24 46.22 -23.32
N VAL A 104 -17.07 45.94 -22.30
CA VAL A 104 -18.48 46.42 -22.20
C VAL A 104 -19.31 45.53 -21.24
N ASN A 105 -19.80 46.21 -20.20
CA ASN A 105 -21.07 46.14 -19.45
C ASN A 105 -21.47 44.96 -18.56
N GLU A 106 -21.53 45.29 -17.25
CA GLU A 106 -22.51 44.80 -16.28
C GLU A 106 -23.82 45.60 -16.41
N GLU A 107 -24.96 44.91 -16.38
CA GLU A 107 -26.26 45.48 -16.01
C GLU A 107 -26.83 44.75 -14.78
N HIS A 108 -27.25 45.57 -13.82
CA HIS A 108 -27.87 45.24 -12.53
C HIS A 108 -29.28 44.66 -12.66
N TRP A 109 -29.67 43.79 -11.71
CA TRP A 109 -30.89 43.83 -10.86
C TRP A 109 -30.60 42.85 -9.69
N GLY A 110 -30.58 43.18 -8.41
CA GLY A 110 -31.46 44.04 -7.61
C GLY A 110 -32.33 43.14 -6.73
N GLY A 111 -32.05 43.00 -5.42
CA GLY A 111 -32.93 42.21 -4.54
C GLY A 111 -32.42 41.86 -3.13
N SER A 112 -32.42 42.86 -2.24
CA SER A 112 -32.68 42.79 -0.77
C SER A 112 -32.10 41.66 0.08
N GLY A 113 -31.28 42.04 1.06
CA GLY A 113 -30.75 41.14 2.08
C GLY A 113 -31.72 40.83 3.23
N SER A 114 -31.34 39.82 4.01
CA SER A 114 -31.49 39.87 5.46
C SER A 114 -30.41 38.98 6.08
N LYS A 115 -29.52 39.59 6.86
CA LYS A 115 -28.68 38.89 7.83
C LYS A 115 -29.62 38.20 8.82
N ARG A 116 -29.47 36.89 8.97
CA ARG A 116 -29.90 36.17 10.17
C ARG A 116 -28.75 35.28 10.64
N GLU A 117 -28.14 35.71 11.72
CA GLU A 117 -27.36 34.86 12.62
C GLU A 117 -28.27 33.84 13.32
N PHE A 118 -27.60 32.94 14.06
CA PHE A 118 -28.06 31.95 15.05
C PHE A 118 -28.07 30.48 14.58
N PRO A 119 -27.72 29.51 15.44
CA PRO A 119 -26.80 29.53 16.58
C PRO A 119 -25.74 28.40 16.55
N ARG A 120 -24.60 28.60 17.22
CA ARG A 120 -23.68 27.52 17.60
C ARG A 120 -24.35 26.63 18.64
N ILE A 121 -24.74 25.42 18.24
CA ILE A 121 -25.04 24.33 19.18
C ILE A 121 -23.77 23.50 19.32
N VAL A 122 -23.08 23.69 20.44
CA VAL A 122 -22.05 22.75 20.92
C VAL A 122 -22.79 21.74 21.77
N GLN A 123 -23.09 20.57 21.21
CA GLN A 123 -23.45 19.39 22.00
C GLN A 123 -22.21 18.51 22.08
N ALA A 124 -21.62 18.45 23.27
CA ALA A 124 -20.69 17.41 23.65
C ALA A 124 -21.45 16.09 23.70
N VAL A 125 -21.17 15.18 22.77
CA VAL A 125 -21.58 13.78 22.86
C VAL A 125 -20.35 13.00 23.31
N GLU A 126 -20.39 12.48 24.54
CA GLU A 126 -19.45 11.50 25.04
C GLU A 126 -19.47 10.24 24.16
N VAL A 127 -18.40 10.03 23.41
CA VAL A 127 -18.16 8.77 22.71
C VAL A 127 -17.43 7.84 23.68
N ARG A 128 -18.10 6.79 24.13
CA ARG A 128 -17.47 5.67 24.85
C ARG A 128 -16.54 4.93 23.89
N ASN A 129 -15.25 4.85 24.24
CA ASN A 129 -14.26 4.02 23.56
C ASN A 129 -14.68 2.53 23.54
N PRO A 130 -14.78 1.88 22.37
CA PRO A 130 -14.66 0.43 22.27
C PRO A 130 -13.18 0.03 22.24
N SER A 131 -12.90 -1.12 22.84
CA SER A 131 -11.61 -1.74 23.10
C SER A 131 -10.66 -1.89 21.89
N PRO A 132 -9.34 -1.91 22.09
CA PRO A 132 -8.36 -2.09 21.02
C PRO A 132 -8.25 -3.58 20.67
N ASN A 133 -8.83 -3.99 19.55
CA ASN A 133 -8.53 -5.27 18.89
C ASN A 133 -9.01 -5.20 17.44
N VAL A 134 -8.30 -4.46 16.58
CA VAL A 134 -8.35 -4.63 15.12
C VAL A 134 -6.97 -4.32 14.57
N VAL A 135 -6.28 -5.36 14.09
CA VAL A 135 -4.96 -5.28 13.48
C VAL A 135 -5.12 -4.76 12.06
N MET A 136 -4.54 -3.58 11.79
CA MET A 136 -4.31 -3.05 10.44
C MET A 136 -3.30 -3.96 9.73
N ALA A 137 -3.67 -4.55 8.60
CA ALA A 137 -2.73 -5.16 7.67
C ALA A 137 -2.04 -4.04 6.84
N SER A 138 -1.25 -3.21 7.51
CA SER A 138 -0.35 -2.24 6.84
C SER A 138 0.79 -1.83 7.78
N HIS A 139 1.49 -2.80 8.37
CA HIS A 139 2.78 -2.57 9.03
C HIS A 139 3.78 -3.61 8.54
N ALA A 140 4.76 -3.17 7.76
CA ALA A 140 6.05 -3.84 7.67
C ALA A 140 6.70 -3.77 9.06
N ASP A 141 6.39 -4.74 9.93
CA ASP A 141 6.93 -4.79 11.29
C ASP A 141 8.39 -5.25 11.26
N ARG A 142 9.30 -4.33 11.60
CA ARG A 142 10.70 -4.62 11.90
C ARG A 142 10.77 -5.36 13.23
N ARG A 143 10.83 -6.69 13.21
CA ARG A 143 11.33 -7.48 14.34
C ARG A 143 12.51 -8.36 13.92
N ALA A 144 13.50 -8.40 14.80
CA ALA A 144 14.75 -9.13 14.66
C ALA A 144 14.54 -10.62 14.33
N PRO A 145 15.52 -11.30 13.69
CA PRO A 145 15.36 -12.67 13.23
C PRO A 145 15.19 -13.62 14.43
N ILE A 146 14.08 -14.35 14.45
CA ILE A 146 13.88 -15.45 15.39
C ILE A 146 14.55 -16.69 14.78
N HIS A 147 15.55 -17.23 15.49
CA HIS A 147 16.16 -18.53 15.19
C HIS A 147 15.08 -19.62 15.25
N TRP A 148 15.00 -20.43 14.20
CA TRP A 148 14.10 -21.57 14.13
C TRP A 148 14.86 -22.85 14.51
N GLU A 149 14.36 -23.56 15.52
CA GLU A 149 14.74 -24.95 15.81
C GLU A 149 14.01 -25.87 14.82
N ASN A 150 14.81 -26.63 14.06
CA ASN A 150 14.38 -27.67 13.13
C ASN A 150 13.50 -28.72 13.85
N VAL A 151 12.26 -28.90 13.41
CA VAL A 151 11.56 -30.18 13.61
C VAL A 151 12.02 -31.09 12.49
N ASP A 152 12.95 -31.96 12.86
CA ASP A 152 13.64 -32.96 12.05
C ASP A 152 12.64 -33.91 11.35
N ASP A 153 12.43 -33.74 10.04
CA ASP A 153 11.74 -34.70 9.18
C ASP A 153 12.71 -35.57 8.36
N GLY A 154 13.93 -35.81 8.86
CA GLY A 154 14.73 -36.96 8.45
C GLY A 154 15.05 -37.06 6.95
N ARG A 155 15.13 -35.94 6.23
CA ARG A 155 15.78 -35.86 4.92
C ARG A 155 16.88 -34.81 4.99
N ALA A 156 18.11 -35.28 4.91
CA ALA A 156 19.30 -34.44 4.83
C ALA A 156 19.18 -33.46 3.65
N ASP A 157 19.02 -32.17 3.97
CA ASP A 157 18.98 -31.08 3.02
C ASP A 157 20.42 -30.61 2.75
N MET A 158 21.02 -31.15 1.69
CA MET A 158 22.16 -30.52 1.05
C MET A 158 21.63 -29.70 -0.13
N GLY A 159 21.85 -28.38 -0.06
CA GLY A 159 21.53 -27.34 -1.05
C GLY A 159 21.08 -27.86 -2.43
N GLY A 160 19.78 -27.92 -2.62
CA GLY A 160 19.16 -28.25 -3.89
C GLY A 160 17.81 -27.55 -4.02
N PHE A 161 17.70 -26.64 -5.00
CA PHE A 161 16.42 -26.06 -5.42
C PHE A 161 15.36 -27.18 -5.53
N ARG A 162 14.22 -27.00 -4.87
CA ARG A 162 13.10 -27.95 -4.90
C ARG A 162 12.72 -28.23 -6.36
N LYS A 163 12.56 -29.52 -6.69
CA LYS A 163 12.14 -30.01 -8.02
C LYS A 163 10.85 -29.31 -8.46
N PHE A 164 10.96 -28.52 -9.54
CA PHE A 164 9.95 -27.64 -10.14
C PHE A 164 8.59 -28.30 -10.44
N SER A 165 7.51 -27.54 -10.18
CA SER A 165 6.27 -27.64 -10.97
C SER A 165 6.59 -27.21 -12.41
N ARG A 166 6.11 -27.93 -13.43
CA ARG A 166 6.22 -27.53 -14.87
C ARG A 166 4.90 -26.96 -15.38
N THR A 167 4.17 -26.23 -14.55
CA THR A 167 2.88 -25.65 -14.92
C THR A 167 3.12 -24.32 -15.61
N VAL A 168 2.69 -24.20 -16.87
CA VAL A 168 2.66 -22.94 -17.61
C VAL A 168 1.21 -22.43 -17.61
N PRO A 169 0.90 -21.27 -16.99
CA PRO A 169 -0.43 -20.70 -17.04
C PRO A 169 -0.84 -20.40 -18.48
N GLU A 170 -2.07 -20.75 -18.86
CA GLU A 170 -2.57 -20.55 -20.23
C GLU A 170 -2.56 -19.05 -20.58
N SER A 171 -3.20 -18.24 -19.76
CA SER A 171 -3.13 -16.78 -19.84
C SER A 171 -2.02 -16.23 -18.95
N ARG A 172 -1.17 -15.36 -19.51
CA ARG A 172 -0.08 -14.66 -18.83
C ARG A 172 -0.26 -13.17 -19.08
N ILE A 173 -0.93 -12.52 -18.14
CA ILE A 173 -1.41 -11.14 -18.29
C ILE A 173 -0.45 -10.18 -17.62
N VAL A 174 -0.09 -9.09 -18.28
CA VAL A 174 0.70 -8.01 -17.66
C VAL A 174 -0.24 -6.89 -17.21
N HIS A 175 -0.20 -6.55 -15.92
CA HIS A 175 -0.96 -5.44 -15.38
C HIS A 175 -0.24 -4.11 -15.61
N PHE A 176 -0.98 -3.13 -16.13
CA PHE A 176 -0.59 -1.73 -16.14
C PHE A 176 -1.53 -0.93 -15.24
N ASP A 177 -1.03 -0.58 -14.07
CA ASP A 177 -1.62 0.43 -13.20
C ASP A 177 -1.26 1.81 -13.74
N LEU A 178 -2.27 2.60 -14.11
CA LEU A 178 -2.07 3.91 -14.74
C LEU A 178 -2.32 5.07 -13.77
N LYS A 179 -2.83 4.82 -12.56
CA LYS A 179 -3.33 5.85 -11.63
C LYS A 179 -2.34 6.97 -11.36
N GLY A 180 -2.75 8.21 -11.65
CA GLY A 180 -1.96 9.43 -11.42
C GLY A 180 -0.59 9.52 -12.12
N ALA A 181 -0.11 8.49 -12.81
CA ALA A 181 1.24 8.40 -13.37
C ALA A 181 1.26 7.50 -14.63
N ALA A 182 0.38 7.82 -15.57
CA ALA A 182 0.29 7.11 -16.84
C ALA A 182 1.52 7.37 -17.73
N PRO A 183 2.21 6.33 -18.22
CA PRO A 183 3.27 6.50 -19.22
C PRO A 183 2.71 6.99 -20.56
N LYS A 184 3.48 7.74 -21.34
CA LYS A 184 3.08 8.16 -22.69
C LYS A 184 2.78 6.96 -23.60
N VAL A 185 1.82 7.13 -24.51
CA VAL A 185 1.32 6.08 -25.42
C VAL A 185 2.46 5.31 -26.10
N ASN A 186 3.42 6.02 -26.70
CA ASN A 186 4.54 5.39 -27.40
C ASN A 186 5.40 4.50 -26.49
N TYR A 187 5.64 4.94 -25.26
CA TYR A 187 6.38 4.13 -24.30
C TYR A 187 5.60 2.86 -23.95
N LEU A 188 4.31 3.00 -23.62
CA LEU A 188 3.47 1.85 -23.25
C LEU A 188 3.34 0.84 -24.40
N LYS A 189 3.17 1.30 -25.65
CA LYS A 189 3.20 0.44 -26.85
C LYS A 189 4.50 -0.34 -26.98
N SER A 190 5.64 0.29 -26.70
CA SER A 190 6.95 -0.39 -26.72
C SER A 190 7.03 -1.50 -25.68
N ILE A 191 6.48 -1.26 -24.47
CA ILE A 191 6.44 -2.26 -23.39
C ILE A 191 5.47 -3.40 -23.72
N MET A 192 4.30 -3.13 -24.31
CA MET A 192 3.37 -4.17 -24.77
C MET A 192 4.01 -5.07 -25.83
N SER A 193 4.71 -4.50 -26.81
CA SER A 193 5.44 -5.26 -27.83
C SER A 193 6.52 -6.14 -27.21
N LEU A 194 7.28 -5.58 -26.26
CA LEU A 194 8.33 -6.30 -25.55
C LEU A 194 7.75 -7.44 -24.70
N ALA A 195 6.70 -7.18 -23.92
CA ALA A 195 6.01 -8.18 -23.12
C ALA A 195 5.45 -9.32 -23.98
N ARG A 196 4.81 -9.00 -25.12
CA ARG A 196 4.30 -9.99 -26.08
C ARG A 196 5.41 -10.90 -26.60
N LYS A 197 6.55 -10.31 -27.01
CA LYS A 197 7.75 -11.04 -27.49
C LYS A 197 8.28 -12.02 -26.45
N HIS A 198 8.11 -11.72 -25.16
CA HIS A 198 8.62 -12.54 -24.05
C HIS A 198 7.55 -13.38 -23.33
N GLY A 199 6.38 -13.54 -23.94
CA GLY A 199 5.42 -14.60 -23.57
C GLY A 199 4.11 -14.11 -22.98
N ALA A 200 3.89 -12.79 -22.84
CA ALA A 200 2.59 -12.26 -22.44
C ALA A 200 1.51 -12.64 -23.47
N THR A 201 0.31 -12.95 -22.98
CA THR A 201 -0.88 -13.27 -23.79
C THR A 201 -1.95 -12.19 -23.71
N GLY A 202 -1.84 -11.27 -22.76
CA GLY A 202 -2.79 -10.18 -22.61
C GLY A 202 -2.31 -9.10 -21.65
N VAL A 203 -3.14 -8.08 -21.49
CA VAL A 203 -2.91 -6.93 -20.63
C VAL A 203 -4.13 -6.67 -19.75
N LEU A 204 -3.89 -6.37 -18.49
CA LEU A 204 -4.89 -5.85 -17.55
C LEU A 204 -4.64 -4.34 -17.43
N MET A 205 -5.63 -3.53 -17.76
CA MET A 205 -5.51 -2.08 -17.86
C MET A 205 -6.34 -1.43 -16.75
N GLU A 206 -5.68 -0.97 -15.68
CA GLU A 206 -6.34 -0.22 -14.60
C GLU A 206 -6.21 1.27 -14.88
N TRP A 207 -7.33 1.86 -15.30
CA TRP A 207 -7.36 3.22 -15.82
C TRP A 207 -7.55 4.30 -14.76
N GLU A 208 -8.53 4.10 -13.87
CA GLU A 208 -8.98 5.10 -12.89
C GLU A 208 -9.09 6.53 -13.47
N ASP A 209 -8.37 7.51 -12.91
CA ASP A 209 -8.40 8.91 -13.32
C ASP A 209 -7.68 9.22 -14.65
N MET A 210 -7.09 8.20 -15.28
CA MET A 210 -6.43 8.33 -16.59
C MET A 210 -7.31 7.93 -17.78
N LEU A 211 -8.53 7.43 -17.55
CA LEU A 211 -9.53 7.25 -18.61
C LEU A 211 -10.15 8.61 -18.98
N PRO A 212 -10.44 8.93 -20.25
CA PRO A 212 -11.13 10.17 -20.64
C PRO A 212 -12.63 10.19 -20.26
N PHE A 213 -12.93 10.27 -18.97
CA PHE A 213 -14.30 10.43 -18.50
C PHE A 213 -14.92 11.77 -18.96
N SER A 214 -16.21 11.73 -19.29
CA SER A 214 -16.99 12.88 -19.76
C SER A 214 -18.30 13.07 -19.00
N GLY A 215 -18.99 14.20 -19.26
CA GLY A 215 -20.28 14.52 -18.65
C GLY A 215 -20.17 14.67 -17.13
N ARG A 216 -21.03 13.95 -16.38
CA ARG A 216 -21.02 13.96 -14.90
C ARG A 216 -19.72 13.43 -14.30
N LEU A 217 -18.94 12.66 -15.06
CA LEU A 217 -17.66 12.10 -14.60
C LEU A 217 -16.45 12.94 -15.03
N ALA A 218 -16.63 14.07 -15.74
CA ALA A 218 -15.53 14.89 -16.24
C ALA A 218 -14.64 15.48 -15.13
N ASN A 219 -15.15 15.60 -13.90
CA ASN A 219 -14.36 16.06 -12.77
C ASN A 219 -13.36 14.99 -12.26
N LEU A 220 -13.59 13.71 -12.57
CA LEU A 220 -12.64 12.64 -12.23
C LEU A 220 -11.29 12.82 -12.93
N THR A 221 -11.31 13.50 -14.07
CA THR A 221 -10.19 13.69 -14.99
C THR A 221 -9.74 15.15 -15.05
N ARG A 222 -10.19 15.99 -14.11
CA ARG A 222 -9.99 17.44 -14.10
C ARG A 222 -8.52 17.89 -14.11
N ALA A 223 -7.61 17.03 -13.67
CA ALA A 223 -6.17 17.28 -13.75
C ALA A 223 -5.68 17.50 -15.20
N GLY A 224 -6.43 17.00 -16.20
CA GLY A 224 -6.19 17.27 -17.62
C GLY A 224 -5.01 16.49 -18.22
N ASN A 225 -4.42 15.56 -17.46
CA ASN A 225 -3.31 14.71 -17.89
C ASN A 225 -3.72 13.26 -18.16
N HIS A 226 -5.01 12.97 -18.17
CA HIS A 226 -5.55 11.69 -18.62
C HIS A 226 -5.31 11.50 -20.13
N TYR A 227 -5.38 10.25 -20.61
CA TYR A 227 -5.33 10.00 -22.05
C TYR A 227 -6.57 10.56 -22.74
N SER A 228 -6.40 11.10 -23.94
CA SER A 228 -7.52 11.35 -24.85
C SER A 228 -8.16 10.05 -25.35
N GLU A 229 -9.42 10.11 -25.82
CA GLU A 229 -10.09 8.93 -26.41
C GLU A 229 -9.24 8.32 -27.54
N LYS A 230 -8.67 9.16 -28.41
CA LYS A 230 -7.79 8.72 -29.49
C LYS A 230 -6.54 7.99 -28.97
N GLU A 231 -5.93 8.47 -27.90
CA GLU A 231 -4.77 7.79 -27.29
C GLU A 231 -5.14 6.44 -26.68
N VAL A 232 -6.32 6.33 -26.05
CA VAL A 232 -6.86 5.04 -25.58
C VAL A 232 -7.07 4.10 -26.77
N GLU A 233 -7.71 4.56 -27.84
CA GLU A 233 -7.91 3.76 -29.06
C GLU A 233 -6.58 3.30 -29.66
N GLU A 234 -5.58 4.17 -29.75
CA GLU A 234 -4.24 3.82 -30.26
C GLU A 234 -3.55 2.75 -29.42
N LEU A 235 -3.75 2.76 -28.10
CA LEU A 235 -3.23 1.72 -27.19
C LEU A 235 -3.95 0.39 -27.39
N LEU A 236 -5.29 0.41 -27.46
CA LEU A 236 -6.11 -0.78 -27.61
C LEU A 236 -5.94 -1.42 -29.00
N ASP A 237 -5.83 -0.62 -30.06
CA ASP A 237 -5.50 -1.07 -31.42
C ASP A 237 -4.14 -1.77 -31.44
N HIS A 238 -3.14 -1.18 -30.77
CA HIS A 238 -1.80 -1.76 -30.69
C HIS A 238 -1.81 -3.10 -29.95
N ALA A 239 -2.45 -3.16 -28.77
CA ALA A 239 -2.60 -4.40 -28.01
C ALA A 239 -3.29 -5.50 -28.86
N LYS A 240 -4.38 -5.14 -29.57
CA LYS A 240 -5.08 -6.07 -30.45
C LYS A 240 -4.21 -6.53 -31.61
N SER A 241 -3.43 -5.64 -32.23
CA SER A 241 -2.53 -5.97 -33.33
C SER A 241 -1.42 -6.96 -32.93
N LEU A 242 -1.03 -6.95 -31.64
CA LEU A 242 -0.09 -7.90 -31.05
C LEU A 242 -0.73 -9.26 -30.71
N GLY A 243 -2.07 -9.36 -30.83
CA GLY A 243 -2.85 -10.51 -30.39
C GLY A 243 -2.89 -10.64 -28.87
N LEU A 244 -2.78 -9.54 -28.12
CA LEU A 244 -2.94 -9.52 -26.67
C LEU A 244 -4.44 -9.44 -26.33
N ASP A 245 -4.89 -10.32 -25.43
CA ASP A 245 -6.20 -10.17 -24.79
C ASP A 245 -6.20 -8.89 -23.93
N ILE A 246 -7.31 -8.17 -23.92
CA ILE A 246 -7.45 -6.91 -23.20
C ILE A 246 -8.49 -7.10 -22.09
N ILE A 247 -8.10 -6.78 -20.86
CA ILE A 247 -8.98 -6.79 -19.70
C ILE A 247 -8.97 -5.37 -19.11
N PRO A 248 -10.01 -4.55 -19.29
CA PRO A 248 -10.15 -3.31 -18.53
C PRO A 248 -10.38 -3.60 -17.05
N LEU A 249 -9.87 -2.74 -16.17
CA LEU A 249 -10.16 -2.73 -14.73
C LEU A 249 -10.78 -1.39 -14.34
N VAL A 250 -11.92 -1.47 -13.65
CA VAL A 250 -12.63 -0.33 -13.06
C VAL A 250 -12.89 -0.63 -11.60
N GLN A 251 -12.53 0.29 -10.71
CA GLN A 251 -12.88 0.18 -9.29
C GLN A 251 -14.38 0.49 -9.09
N THR A 252 -15.08 -0.40 -8.38
CA THR A 252 -16.55 -0.29 -8.21
C THR A 252 -17.01 -0.39 -6.75
N PHE A 253 -16.09 -0.49 -5.79
CA PHE A 253 -16.44 -0.60 -4.38
C PHE A 253 -15.40 0.01 -3.44
N GLY A 254 -14.26 -0.66 -3.24
CA GLY A 254 -13.06 -0.13 -2.60
C GLY A 254 -12.17 0.58 -3.63
N HIS A 255 -11.06 1.15 -3.16
CA HIS A 255 -10.12 1.96 -3.96
C HIS A 255 -10.81 3.05 -4.80
N MET A 256 -11.88 3.63 -4.25
CA MET A 256 -12.70 4.63 -4.91
C MET A 256 -12.20 6.06 -4.66
N GLU A 257 -11.02 6.26 -4.09
CA GLU A 257 -10.48 7.56 -3.70
C GLU A 257 -10.41 8.53 -4.88
N PHE A 258 -10.03 8.05 -6.07
CA PHE A 258 -9.96 8.85 -7.30
C PHE A 258 -11.30 9.54 -7.61
N ALA A 259 -12.41 8.83 -7.38
CA ALA A 259 -13.74 9.34 -7.56
C ALA A 259 -14.22 10.12 -6.32
N LEU A 260 -14.18 9.47 -5.16
CA LEU A 260 -14.83 9.94 -3.96
C LEU A 260 -14.07 11.05 -3.27
N LYS A 261 -12.81 11.36 -3.60
CA LYS A 261 -12.11 12.58 -3.11
C LYS A 261 -12.77 13.87 -3.61
N ASN A 262 -13.46 13.80 -4.75
CA ASN A 262 -14.22 14.93 -5.30
C ASN A 262 -15.45 15.24 -4.45
N TYR A 263 -15.70 16.54 -4.21
CA TYR A 263 -16.79 16.98 -3.33
C TYR A 263 -18.17 16.53 -3.82
N GLU A 264 -18.38 16.49 -5.14
CA GLU A 264 -19.65 16.10 -5.77
C GLU A 264 -20.05 14.64 -5.50
N PHE A 265 -19.07 13.77 -5.23
CA PHE A 265 -19.29 12.35 -4.94
C PHE A 265 -19.09 12.02 -3.45
N ARG A 266 -18.94 13.04 -2.61
CA ARG A 266 -18.72 12.87 -1.16
C ARG A 266 -19.84 12.13 -0.47
N GLU A 267 -21.08 12.33 -0.91
CA GLU A 267 -22.26 11.70 -0.31
C GLU A 267 -22.35 10.21 -0.60
N GLN A 268 -21.63 9.69 -1.58
CA GLN A 268 -21.62 8.28 -1.95
C GLN A 268 -20.71 7.45 -1.04
N ARG A 269 -19.83 8.09 -0.25
CA ARG A 269 -18.90 7.39 0.66
C ARG A 269 -19.63 6.53 1.70
N GLU A 270 -19.03 5.40 2.07
CA GLU A 270 -19.42 4.59 3.23
C GLU A 270 -19.10 5.33 4.53
N ILE A 271 -17.86 5.82 4.68
CA ILE A 271 -17.50 6.69 5.79
C ILE A 271 -17.29 8.11 5.24
N LEU A 272 -18.05 9.08 5.75
CA LEU A 272 -18.03 10.44 5.18
C LEU A 272 -16.63 11.08 5.14
N LYS A 273 -15.77 10.77 6.12
CA LYS A 273 -14.38 11.27 6.21
C LYS A 273 -13.37 10.43 5.42
N ASN A 274 -13.74 9.25 4.94
CA ASN A 274 -12.85 8.33 4.25
C ASN A 274 -13.37 8.07 2.81
N PRO A 275 -12.65 8.51 1.76
CA PRO A 275 -13.06 8.32 0.38
C PRO A 275 -12.74 6.93 -0.19
N GLN A 276 -12.23 5.99 0.60
CA GLN A 276 -11.79 4.67 0.09
C GLN A 276 -12.92 3.79 -0.44
N ALA A 277 -14.09 3.78 0.23
CA ALA A 277 -15.19 2.89 -0.14
C ALA A 277 -16.50 3.64 -0.41
N ILE A 278 -17.22 3.17 -1.43
CA ILE A 278 -18.58 3.61 -1.72
C ILE A 278 -19.59 2.90 -0.81
N CYS A 279 -20.69 3.58 -0.47
CA CYS A 279 -21.80 3.02 0.27
C CYS A 279 -22.74 2.27 -0.68
N PRO A 280 -22.89 0.93 -0.57
CA PRO A 280 -23.72 0.16 -1.50
C PRO A 280 -25.23 0.33 -1.24
N SER A 281 -25.62 0.94 -0.10
CA SER A 281 -27.03 1.15 0.26
C SER A 281 -27.64 2.40 -0.37
N LYS A 282 -26.85 3.21 -1.09
CA LYS A 282 -27.32 4.44 -1.76
C LYS A 282 -27.54 4.16 -3.25
N PRO A 283 -28.73 4.43 -3.81
CA PRO A 283 -28.98 4.27 -5.25
C PRO A 283 -28.00 5.07 -6.12
N SER A 284 -27.67 6.30 -5.69
CA SER A 284 -26.72 7.18 -6.37
C SER A 284 -25.29 6.63 -6.42
N SER A 285 -24.93 5.70 -5.52
CA SER A 285 -23.66 4.97 -5.60
C SER A 285 -23.65 3.99 -6.76
N ILE A 286 -24.75 3.25 -6.96
CA ILE A 286 -24.89 2.33 -8.09
C ILE A 286 -24.92 3.09 -9.40
N ASP A 287 -25.58 4.25 -9.45
CA ASP A 287 -25.59 5.10 -10.64
C ASP A 287 -24.17 5.57 -11.01
N LEU A 288 -23.36 5.99 -10.01
CA LEU A 288 -21.96 6.35 -10.21
C LEU A 288 -21.15 5.18 -10.79
N VAL A 289 -21.27 4.00 -10.17
CA VAL A 289 -20.58 2.78 -10.62
C VAL A 289 -20.96 2.42 -12.06
N LYS A 290 -22.26 2.46 -12.39
CA LYS A 290 -22.73 2.18 -13.75
C LYS A 290 -22.18 3.17 -14.76
N MET A 291 -22.20 4.47 -14.47
CA MET A 291 -21.63 5.47 -15.39
C MET A 291 -20.14 5.23 -15.66
N MET A 292 -19.35 4.83 -14.65
CA MET A 292 -17.92 4.52 -14.83
C MET A 292 -17.70 3.26 -15.66
N ILE A 293 -18.50 2.22 -15.42
CA ILE A 293 -18.49 0.98 -16.21
C ILE A 293 -18.86 1.32 -17.66
N ASP A 294 -19.93 2.09 -17.87
CA ASP A 294 -20.46 2.37 -19.21
C ASP A 294 -19.45 3.11 -20.08
N GLN A 295 -18.78 4.13 -19.53
CA GLN A 295 -17.77 4.89 -20.27
C GLN A 295 -16.50 4.05 -20.52
N THR A 296 -16.10 3.20 -19.58
CA THR A 296 -15.00 2.25 -19.82
C THR A 296 -15.37 1.27 -20.93
N MET A 297 -16.55 0.65 -20.84
CA MET A 297 -16.98 -0.37 -21.80
C MET A 297 -17.21 0.22 -23.19
N ALA A 298 -17.69 1.47 -23.30
CA ALA A 298 -17.85 2.16 -24.58
C ALA A 298 -16.55 2.19 -25.41
N LEU A 299 -15.38 2.31 -24.75
CA LEU A 299 -14.08 2.30 -25.40
C LEU A 299 -13.54 0.88 -25.69
N HIS A 300 -13.98 -0.13 -24.93
CA HIS A 300 -13.35 -1.46 -24.95
C HIS A 300 -14.13 -2.54 -25.71
N VAL A 301 -15.47 -2.49 -25.76
CA VAL A 301 -16.30 -3.57 -26.34
C VAL A 301 -15.95 -3.89 -27.79
N ARG A 302 -15.58 -2.88 -28.59
CA ARG A 302 -15.24 -3.05 -30.02
C ARG A 302 -14.01 -3.95 -30.24
N TYR A 303 -13.19 -4.17 -29.22
CA TYR A 303 -11.99 -4.99 -29.27
C TYR A 303 -12.24 -6.48 -29.00
N GLY A 304 -13.49 -6.86 -28.74
CA GLY A 304 -13.88 -8.25 -28.46
C GLY A 304 -13.38 -8.74 -27.11
N ILE A 305 -13.41 -7.87 -26.09
CA ILE A 305 -13.03 -8.22 -24.72
C ILE A 305 -13.96 -9.30 -24.15
N LYS A 306 -13.39 -10.24 -23.39
CA LYS A 306 -14.14 -11.33 -22.74
C LYS A 306 -14.43 -11.02 -21.27
N PHE A 307 -13.60 -10.20 -20.66
CA PHE A 307 -13.59 -9.94 -19.23
C PHE A 307 -13.59 -8.44 -18.92
N LEU A 308 -14.19 -8.07 -17.80
CA LEU A 308 -14.05 -6.75 -17.16
C LEU A 308 -13.68 -6.98 -15.70
N HIS A 309 -12.57 -6.45 -15.23
CA HIS A 309 -12.23 -6.50 -13.81
C HIS A 309 -12.95 -5.37 -13.07
N ILE A 310 -13.77 -5.70 -12.06
CA ILE A 310 -14.61 -4.73 -11.33
C ILE A 310 -14.04 -4.30 -9.97
N GLY A 311 -12.82 -4.75 -9.66
CA GLY A 311 -12.10 -4.41 -8.42
C GLY A 311 -12.73 -5.10 -7.20
N CYS A 312 -13.26 -4.28 -6.28
CA CYS A 312 -13.98 -4.68 -5.05
C CYS A 312 -13.13 -5.28 -3.93
N ASP A 313 -11.86 -4.94 -3.89
CA ASP A 313 -10.89 -5.25 -2.84
C ASP A 313 -10.98 -4.31 -1.63
N GLU A 314 -10.47 -4.79 -0.50
CA GLU A 314 -10.12 -4.01 0.71
C GLU A 314 -11.24 -3.17 1.35
N VAL A 315 -12.50 -3.56 1.22
CA VAL A 315 -13.67 -2.81 1.75
C VAL A 315 -13.89 -3.08 3.27
N PHE A 316 -12.86 -2.88 4.09
CA PHE A 316 -12.85 -3.30 5.50
C PHE A 316 -13.83 -2.52 6.42
N HIS A 317 -14.18 -1.30 6.03
CA HIS A 317 -15.07 -0.40 6.78
C HIS A 317 -16.56 -0.51 6.40
N LEU A 318 -16.93 -1.56 5.66
CA LEU A 318 -18.30 -1.73 5.18
C LEU A 318 -19.30 -1.84 6.33
N GLY A 319 -20.45 -1.19 6.18
CA GLY A 319 -21.56 -1.31 7.12
C GLY A 319 -21.49 -0.33 8.30
N GLU A 320 -20.61 0.66 8.24
CA GLU A 320 -20.44 1.67 9.28
C GLU A 320 -21.30 2.93 9.04
N CYS A 321 -21.79 3.17 7.83
CA CYS A 321 -22.66 4.32 7.59
C CYS A 321 -24.06 4.11 8.19
N GLU A 322 -24.78 5.20 8.48
CA GLU A 322 -26.12 5.13 9.07
C GLU A 322 -27.10 4.34 8.20
N LEU A 323 -27.13 4.59 6.89
CA LEU A 323 -28.01 3.88 5.96
C LEU A 323 -27.70 2.38 5.91
N CYS A 324 -26.42 2.01 5.83
CA CYS A 324 -26.01 0.62 5.87
C CYS A 324 -26.44 -0.01 7.21
N ARG A 325 -26.20 0.64 8.35
CA ARG A 325 -26.64 0.15 9.67
C ARG A 325 -28.16 0.02 9.78
N LEU A 326 -28.94 0.88 9.14
CA LEU A 326 -30.40 0.79 9.10
C LEU A 326 -30.86 -0.35 8.20
N VAL A 327 -30.31 -0.47 6.99
CA VAL A 327 -30.57 -1.58 6.07
C VAL A 327 -30.22 -2.93 6.69
N GLN A 328 -29.17 -2.98 7.52
CA GLN A 328 -28.83 -4.15 8.31
C GLN A 328 -29.93 -4.50 9.34
N LYS A 329 -30.64 -3.50 9.89
CA LYS A 329 -31.69 -3.69 10.91
C LYS A 329 -33.11 -3.88 10.36
N SER A 330 -33.38 -3.50 9.10
CA SER A 330 -34.75 -3.47 8.56
C SER A 330 -34.83 -3.90 7.09
N SER A 331 -35.16 -5.18 6.84
CA SER A 331 -35.82 -5.61 5.59
C SER A 331 -36.49 -6.99 5.74
N PRO A 332 -37.79 -7.13 5.36
CA PRO A 332 -38.46 -8.43 5.26
C PRO A 332 -38.26 -9.05 3.86
N THR A 333 -37.93 -10.34 3.78
CA THR A 333 -38.07 -11.13 2.55
C THR A 333 -39.40 -11.89 2.55
N MET A 334 -40.10 -11.86 1.40
CA MET A 334 -41.36 -12.60 1.19
C MET A 334 -41.03 -14.04 0.76
N ASN A 335 -41.06 -14.99 1.69
CA ASN A 335 -41.00 -16.41 1.33
C ASN A 335 -42.38 -16.87 0.84
N LEU A 336 -42.47 -17.17 -0.46
CA LEU A 336 -43.63 -17.86 -1.05
C LEU A 336 -43.57 -19.34 -0.67
N GLY A 337 -44.40 -19.72 0.32
CA GLY A 337 -44.87 -21.09 0.48
C GLY A 337 -44.23 -21.88 1.61
N ILE A 338 -44.77 -21.72 2.83
CA ILE A 338 -44.72 -22.78 3.85
C ILE A 338 -46.16 -22.97 4.35
N LYS A 339 -46.66 -24.21 4.31
CA LYS A 339 -47.98 -24.54 4.85
C LYS A 339 -47.94 -24.36 6.38
N ALA A 340 -48.97 -23.70 6.93
CA ALA A 340 -49.06 -23.31 8.34
C ALA A 340 -48.90 -24.47 9.35
N ASP A 341 -49.08 -25.72 8.92
CA ASP A 341 -49.06 -26.89 9.79
C ASP A 341 -47.64 -27.37 10.16
N GLU A 342 -46.61 -26.94 9.45
CA GLU A 342 -45.22 -27.41 9.67
C GLU A 342 -44.43 -26.52 10.66
N ILE A 343 -44.83 -25.26 10.83
CA ILE A 343 -44.11 -24.27 11.66
C ILE A 343 -44.51 -24.35 13.14
N ARG A 344 -45.68 -24.93 13.47
CA ARG A 344 -46.16 -25.02 14.86
C ARG A 344 -45.31 -25.92 15.77
N ARG A 345 -44.38 -26.71 15.22
CA ARG A 345 -43.44 -27.55 15.97
C ARG A 345 -42.09 -26.89 16.27
N GLN A 346 -41.80 -25.73 15.67
CA GLN A 346 -40.51 -25.05 15.84
C GLN A 346 -40.71 -23.54 16.06
N SER A 347 -41.03 -23.11 17.29
CA SER A 347 -40.59 -21.79 17.77
C SER A 347 -40.83 -21.61 19.28
N LYS A 348 -39.77 -21.83 20.06
CA LYS A 348 -39.49 -21.01 21.24
C LYS A 348 -38.37 -20.06 20.82
N ASN A 349 -38.74 -18.94 20.18
CA ASN A 349 -38.06 -17.64 20.21
C ASN A 349 -38.62 -16.72 19.10
N SER A 350 -39.14 -15.57 19.53
CA SER A 350 -39.36 -14.32 18.77
C SER A 350 -39.71 -14.42 17.28
N MET A 351 -40.96 -14.77 16.94
CA MET A 351 -41.59 -14.41 15.67
C MET A 351 -42.83 -13.56 15.95
N LYS A 352 -42.93 -12.36 15.37
CA LYS A 352 -44.16 -11.57 15.37
C LYS A 352 -45.01 -11.99 14.17
N PHE A 353 -46.22 -12.47 14.44
CA PHE A 353 -47.21 -12.81 13.42
C PHE A 353 -48.11 -11.59 13.17
N SER A 354 -48.32 -11.21 11.90
CA SER A 354 -49.38 -10.30 11.50
C SER A 354 -50.32 -11.06 10.57
N CYS A 355 -51.58 -11.20 10.97
CA CYS A 355 -52.64 -11.77 10.14
C CYS A 355 -53.64 -10.63 9.88
N ASN A 356 -53.84 -10.26 8.61
CA ASN A 356 -54.87 -9.28 8.26
C ASN A 356 -56.24 -9.87 8.62
N GLN A 357 -56.92 -9.26 9.59
CA GLN A 357 -58.31 -9.55 9.90
C GLN A 357 -59.20 -8.60 9.13
N ASP A 358 -59.42 -8.86 7.85
CA ASP A 358 -60.59 -8.35 7.15
C ASP A 358 -61.51 -9.53 6.84
N ALA A 359 -62.68 -9.48 7.47
CA ALA A 359 -63.71 -10.48 7.39
C ALA A 359 -64.40 -10.47 6.02
N HIS A 360 -64.88 -11.66 5.62
CA HIS A 360 -65.67 -11.98 4.42
C HIS A 360 -64.89 -12.23 3.12
N ILE A 361 -64.36 -13.45 2.95
CA ILE A 361 -64.49 -14.30 1.74
C ILE A 361 -63.94 -15.70 2.10
N ARG A 362 -64.74 -16.75 1.87
CA ARG A 362 -64.32 -18.16 2.01
C ARG A 362 -63.36 -18.53 0.88
N SER A 363 -62.04 -18.35 1.06
CA SER A 363 -61.03 -19.06 0.26
C SER A 363 -59.67 -19.11 0.97
N ARG A 364 -59.19 -20.34 1.23
CA ARG A 364 -57.83 -20.76 1.62
C ARG A 364 -56.90 -19.65 2.16
N ASN A 365 -56.84 -19.52 3.48
CA ASN A 365 -55.85 -18.71 4.21
C ASN A 365 -54.42 -19.11 3.81
N LYS A 366 -53.72 -18.28 3.03
CA LYS A 366 -52.26 -18.29 2.90
C LYS A 366 -51.70 -17.36 3.97
N CYS A 367 -51.14 -17.92 5.03
CA CYS A 367 -50.32 -17.15 5.97
C CYS A 367 -48.93 -16.98 5.37
N TYR A 368 -48.49 -15.74 5.19
CA TYR A 368 -47.11 -15.42 4.81
C TYR A 368 -46.29 -15.27 6.09
N VAL A 369 -45.19 -16.00 6.19
CA VAL A 369 -44.22 -15.80 7.28
C VAL A 369 -43.17 -14.82 6.78
N TYR A 370 -43.15 -13.63 7.37
CA TYR A 370 -42.07 -12.67 7.15
C TYR A 370 -40.88 -13.08 8.01
N SER A 371 -39.82 -13.54 7.35
CA SER A 371 -38.51 -13.69 7.97
C SER A 371 -37.80 -12.34 7.86
N TYR A 372 -37.66 -11.63 8.98
CA TYR A 372 -36.74 -10.51 9.09
C TYR A 372 -35.32 -11.10 9.19
N ARG A 373 -34.59 -11.18 8.08
CA ARG A 373 -33.14 -11.37 8.14
C ARG A 373 -32.52 -9.98 8.16
N GLU A 374 -31.84 -9.66 9.25
CA GLU A 374 -30.89 -8.55 9.28
C GLU A 374 -29.94 -8.72 8.08
N LYS A 375 -29.76 -7.69 7.23
CA LYS A 375 -28.67 -7.77 6.25
C LYS A 375 -27.37 -7.69 7.05
N SER A 376 -26.51 -8.69 6.97
CA SER A 376 -25.16 -8.64 7.56
C SER A 376 -24.23 -7.82 6.65
N ARG A 377 -23.01 -7.50 7.12
CA ARG A 377 -21.93 -6.95 6.24
C ARG A 377 -21.74 -7.81 4.98
N GLU A 378 -21.83 -9.13 5.15
CA GLU A 378 -21.87 -10.12 4.06
C GLU A 378 -22.97 -9.81 3.04
N ALA A 379 -24.21 -9.58 3.48
CA ALA A 379 -25.32 -9.29 2.56
C ALA A 379 -25.14 -7.96 1.81
N LEU A 380 -24.49 -6.96 2.42
CA LEU A 380 -24.13 -5.71 1.74
C LEU A 380 -23.08 -5.97 0.65
N PHE A 381 -22.03 -6.73 0.99
CA PHE A 381 -20.93 -7.02 0.06
C PHE A 381 -21.37 -7.91 -1.11
N LEU A 382 -21.91 -9.09 -0.80
CA LEU A 382 -22.37 -10.05 -1.81
C LEU A 382 -23.54 -9.50 -2.64
N GLY A 383 -24.39 -8.68 -2.02
CA GLY A 383 -25.47 -7.97 -2.71
C GLY A 383 -24.94 -6.97 -3.73
N HIS A 384 -23.93 -6.17 -3.38
CA HIS A 384 -23.27 -5.24 -4.30
C HIS A 384 -22.62 -5.97 -5.47
N LEU A 385 -21.82 -7.01 -5.19
CA LEU A 385 -21.21 -7.83 -6.24
C LEU A 385 -22.23 -8.44 -7.19
N ARG A 386 -23.35 -8.95 -6.67
CA ARG A 386 -24.43 -9.48 -7.50
C ARG A 386 -25.02 -8.39 -8.40
N VAL A 387 -25.30 -7.19 -7.87
CA VAL A 387 -25.90 -6.09 -8.64
C VAL A 387 -24.96 -5.62 -9.75
N VAL A 388 -23.70 -5.35 -9.41
CA VAL A 388 -22.69 -4.85 -10.37
C VAL A 388 -22.32 -5.94 -11.38
N GLY A 389 -22.03 -7.16 -10.92
CA GLY A 389 -21.67 -8.27 -11.78
C GLY A 389 -22.79 -8.65 -12.76
N ARG A 390 -24.06 -8.63 -12.32
CA ARG A 390 -25.19 -8.83 -13.24
C ARG A 390 -25.34 -7.70 -14.23
N TYR A 391 -25.14 -6.45 -13.81
CA TYR A 391 -25.21 -5.32 -14.73
C TYR A 391 -24.21 -5.49 -15.88
N VAL A 392 -22.97 -5.89 -15.57
CA VAL A 392 -21.93 -6.15 -16.56
C VAL A 392 -22.30 -7.32 -17.49
N ARG A 393 -22.74 -8.46 -16.93
CA ARG A 393 -23.17 -9.64 -17.70
C ARG A 393 -24.35 -9.33 -18.62
N ASP A 394 -25.41 -8.75 -18.05
CA ASP A 394 -26.70 -8.55 -18.71
C ASP A 394 -26.62 -7.43 -19.77
N THR A 395 -25.76 -6.43 -19.58
CA THR A 395 -25.62 -5.28 -20.49
C THR A 395 -24.57 -5.49 -21.58
N TYR A 396 -23.43 -6.09 -21.23
CA TYR A 396 -22.26 -6.18 -22.13
C TYR A 396 -21.91 -7.60 -22.56
N GLY A 397 -22.49 -8.64 -21.94
CA GLY A 397 -22.18 -10.03 -22.26
C GLY A 397 -20.76 -10.47 -21.91
N VAL A 398 -20.04 -9.69 -21.10
CA VAL A 398 -18.66 -10.00 -20.64
C VAL A 398 -18.67 -10.56 -19.23
N ILE A 399 -17.58 -11.25 -18.87
CA ILE A 399 -17.39 -11.88 -17.56
C ILE A 399 -16.74 -10.89 -16.58
N PRO A 400 -17.42 -10.49 -15.49
CA PRO A 400 -16.79 -9.72 -14.43
C PRO A 400 -15.75 -10.55 -13.67
N ILE A 401 -14.56 -9.99 -13.49
CA ILE A 401 -13.53 -10.52 -12.58
C ILE A 401 -13.49 -9.64 -11.33
N VAL A 402 -13.32 -10.26 -10.16
CA VAL A 402 -13.29 -9.58 -8.87
C VAL A 402 -12.07 -10.01 -8.06
N TRP A 403 -11.46 -9.10 -7.30
CA TRP A 403 -10.43 -9.48 -6.34
C TRP A 403 -11.01 -10.38 -5.24
N ASP A 404 -10.23 -11.37 -4.80
CA ASP A 404 -10.75 -12.44 -3.96
C ASP A 404 -10.77 -12.15 -2.45
N ASP A 405 -9.99 -11.18 -1.98
CA ASP A 405 -9.67 -10.96 -0.57
C ASP A 405 -10.91 -10.84 0.32
N MET A 406 -11.90 -10.09 -0.14
CA MET A 406 -13.16 -9.93 0.58
C MET A 406 -14.04 -11.19 0.56
N LEU A 407 -13.85 -12.10 -0.42
CA LEU A 407 -14.60 -13.35 -0.57
C LEU A 407 -14.08 -14.48 0.34
N ARG A 408 -12.79 -14.45 0.72
CA ARG A 408 -12.10 -15.55 1.46
C ARG A 408 -12.81 -15.97 2.75
N GLN A 409 -13.53 -15.07 3.39
CA GLN A 409 -14.19 -15.27 4.68
C GLN A 409 -15.58 -15.93 4.58
N TYR A 410 -16.17 -16.01 3.38
CA TYR A 410 -17.54 -16.48 3.22
C TYR A 410 -17.61 -17.97 2.88
N SER A 411 -18.64 -18.64 3.39
CA SER A 411 -18.89 -20.06 3.09
C SER A 411 -19.38 -20.26 1.66
N ALA A 412 -19.16 -21.46 1.09
CA ALA A 412 -19.68 -21.82 -0.24
C ALA A 412 -21.21 -21.62 -0.34
N SER A 413 -21.95 -21.95 0.73
CA SER A 413 -23.40 -21.77 0.77
C SER A 413 -23.83 -20.30 0.66
N ALA A 414 -23.10 -19.39 1.29
CA ALA A 414 -23.35 -17.95 1.20
C ALA A 414 -23.10 -17.43 -0.22
N LEU A 415 -21.97 -17.81 -0.82
CA LEU A 415 -21.61 -17.40 -2.19
C LEU A 415 -22.63 -17.93 -3.22
N MET A 416 -23.12 -19.16 -3.03
CA MET A 416 -24.17 -19.76 -3.86
C MET A 416 -25.54 -19.10 -3.67
N GLU A 417 -25.89 -18.61 -2.47
CA GLU A 417 -27.16 -17.91 -2.22
C GLU A 417 -27.29 -16.64 -3.08
N TYR A 418 -26.16 -15.99 -3.38
CA TYR A 418 -26.08 -14.82 -4.26
C TYR A 418 -25.78 -15.15 -5.72
N ASP A 419 -25.71 -16.45 -6.08
CA ASP A 419 -25.44 -16.95 -7.43
C ASP A 419 -24.09 -16.48 -8.01
N LEU A 420 -23.11 -16.21 -7.14
CA LEU A 420 -21.85 -15.58 -7.58
C LEU A 420 -21.04 -16.46 -8.53
N GLY A 421 -21.13 -17.78 -8.40
CA GLY A 421 -20.45 -18.74 -9.29
C GLY A 421 -20.80 -18.61 -10.78
N ASN A 422 -22.00 -18.09 -11.08
CA ASN A 422 -22.44 -17.84 -12.46
C ASN A 422 -22.25 -16.38 -12.89
N ILE A 423 -21.93 -15.49 -11.95
CA ILE A 423 -21.88 -14.05 -12.18
C ILE A 423 -20.44 -13.58 -12.34
N VAL A 424 -19.52 -13.95 -11.44
CA VAL A 424 -18.15 -13.41 -11.40
C VAL A 424 -17.09 -14.50 -11.36
N GLU A 425 -15.87 -14.16 -11.76
CA GLU A 425 -14.67 -14.98 -11.55
C GLU A 425 -13.75 -14.33 -10.48
N PRO A 426 -13.34 -15.05 -9.42
CA PRO A 426 -12.38 -14.53 -8.46
C PRO A 426 -10.95 -14.50 -9.03
N MET A 427 -10.22 -13.40 -8.78
CA MET A 427 -8.78 -13.30 -8.97
C MET A 427 -8.07 -13.30 -7.63
N VAL A 428 -7.34 -14.39 -7.37
CA VAL A 428 -6.65 -14.64 -6.11
C VAL A 428 -5.31 -13.94 -6.09
N TRP A 429 -5.12 -12.96 -5.22
CA TRP A 429 -3.90 -12.15 -5.16
C TRP A 429 -3.14 -12.34 -3.85
N VAL A 430 -1.83 -12.60 -3.96
CA VAL A 430 -0.86 -12.59 -2.85
C VAL A 430 0.50 -12.22 -3.41
N TYR A 431 1.11 -11.18 -2.86
CA TYR A 431 2.42 -10.69 -3.33
C TYR A 431 3.58 -11.16 -2.46
N ALA A 432 3.30 -11.68 -1.25
CA ALA A 432 4.30 -12.31 -0.40
C ALA A 432 4.82 -13.63 -1.00
N GLU A 433 6.00 -14.06 -0.56
CA GLU A 433 6.60 -15.32 -1.02
C GLU A 433 5.78 -16.53 -0.55
N ASP A 434 5.33 -16.55 0.70
CA ASP A 434 4.50 -17.64 1.25
C ASP A 434 3.01 -17.38 1.00
N ILE A 435 2.50 -17.90 -0.11
CA ILE A 435 1.10 -17.70 -0.53
C ILE A 435 0.11 -18.36 0.44
N TYR A 436 0.39 -19.58 0.90
CA TYR A 436 -0.53 -20.35 1.74
C TYR A 436 -0.70 -19.76 3.14
N ARG A 437 0.24 -18.93 3.59
CA ARG A 437 0.09 -18.14 4.82
C ARG A 437 -1.08 -17.14 4.75
N PHE A 438 -1.38 -16.62 3.56
CA PHE A 438 -2.43 -15.60 3.37
C PHE A 438 -3.70 -16.17 2.75
N VAL A 439 -3.58 -17.27 1.99
CA VAL A 439 -4.72 -17.97 1.39
C VAL A 439 -4.59 -19.46 1.70
N SER A 440 -5.34 -19.92 2.70
CA SER A 440 -5.30 -21.33 3.10
C SER A 440 -5.87 -22.24 2.00
N PRO A 441 -5.45 -23.52 1.93
CA PRO A 441 -6.02 -24.50 0.99
C PRO A 441 -7.55 -24.65 1.09
N SER A 442 -8.15 -24.35 2.25
CA SER A 442 -9.60 -24.39 2.44
C SER A 442 -10.37 -23.31 1.67
N VAL A 443 -9.72 -22.18 1.35
CA VAL A 443 -10.31 -21.15 0.48
C VAL A 443 -10.46 -21.69 -0.94
N PHE A 444 -9.41 -22.34 -1.47
CA PHE A 444 -9.48 -22.98 -2.78
C PHE A 444 -10.51 -24.12 -2.83
N ASP A 445 -10.66 -24.89 -1.74
CA ASP A 445 -11.75 -25.87 -1.63
C ASP A 445 -13.13 -25.21 -1.72
N THR A 446 -13.32 -24.09 -1.04
CA THR A 446 -14.57 -23.32 -1.07
C THR A 446 -14.82 -22.76 -2.48
N PHE A 447 -13.78 -22.24 -3.13
CA PHE A 447 -13.89 -21.72 -4.49
C PHE A 447 -14.18 -22.82 -5.50
N ALA A 448 -13.56 -24.00 -5.38
CA ALA A 448 -13.85 -25.17 -6.23
C ALA A 448 -15.30 -25.65 -6.13
N GLU A 449 -15.99 -25.40 -5.02
CA GLU A 449 -17.41 -25.72 -4.86
C GLU A 449 -18.34 -24.72 -5.58
N VAL A 450 -17.91 -23.47 -5.77
CA VAL A 450 -18.75 -22.36 -6.21
C VAL A 450 -18.42 -21.88 -7.62
N PHE A 451 -17.14 -21.67 -7.90
CA PHE A 451 -16.64 -21.02 -9.11
C PHE A 451 -16.00 -22.07 -10.05
N PRO A 452 -16.44 -22.16 -11.31
CA PRO A 452 -15.78 -23.01 -12.30
C PRO A 452 -14.33 -22.58 -12.59
N THR A 453 -14.10 -21.27 -12.57
CA THR A 453 -12.84 -20.64 -12.98
C THR A 453 -12.39 -19.62 -11.94
N VAL A 454 -11.07 -19.56 -11.74
CA VAL A 454 -10.39 -18.55 -10.92
C VAL A 454 -9.16 -18.04 -11.65
N TRP A 455 -8.66 -16.88 -11.24
CA TRP A 455 -7.39 -16.32 -11.69
C TRP A 455 -6.38 -16.30 -10.55
N ALA A 456 -5.09 -16.31 -10.89
CA ALA A 456 -4.01 -16.02 -9.95
C ALA A 456 -3.43 -14.64 -10.26
N ALA A 457 -2.95 -13.93 -9.24
CA ALA A 457 -2.25 -12.66 -9.37
C ALA A 457 -1.00 -12.61 -8.48
N SER A 458 0.15 -12.56 -9.15
CA SER A 458 1.48 -12.31 -8.56
C SER A 458 1.88 -10.86 -8.79
N ALA A 459 3.11 -10.48 -8.44
CA ALA A 459 3.65 -9.14 -8.74
C ALA A 459 5.02 -9.19 -9.44
N PHE A 460 5.29 -8.21 -10.30
CA PHE A 460 6.64 -7.95 -10.85
C PHE A 460 7.24 -6.61 -10.38
N LYS A 461 6.41 -5.70 -9.86
CA LYS A 461 6.83 -4.45 -9.19
C LYS A 461 5.74 -3.97 -8.23
N GLY A 462 6.09 -3.05 -7.34
CA GLY A 462 5.18 -2.60 -6.29
C GLY A 462 4.98 -3.69 -5.23
N ALA A 463 3.99 -3.50 -4.35
CA ALA A 463 3.56 -4.46 -3.32
C ALA A 463 4.53 -4.75 -2.15
N PHE A 464 5.81 -4.38 -2.22
CA PHE A 464 6.78 -4.63 -1.14
C PHE A 464 7.24 -3.41 -0.36
N GLY A 465 7.10 -2.21 -0.92
CA GLY A 465 7.43 -0.97 -0.20
C GLY A 465 7.00 0.27 -0.96
N GLU A 466 6.19 1.09 -0.28
CA GLU A 466 5.55 2.29 -0.82
C GLU A 466 6.54 3.38 -1.24
N THR A 467 7.80 3.33 -0.80
CA THR A 467 8.83 4.32 -1.14
C THR A 467 9.94 3.82 -2.05
N LEU A 468 9.91 2.54 -2.46
CA LEU A 468 10.98 1.94 -3.27
C LEU A 468 11.10 2.61 -4.64
N VAL A 469 12.31 2.56 -5.21
CA VAL A 469 12.63 3.13 -6.54
C VAL A 469 13.00 2.06 -7.57
N VAL A 470 13.55 0.93 -7.09
CA VAL A 470 13.93 -0.23 -7.91
C VAL A 470 13.27 -1.48 -7.29
N PRO A 471 12.63 -2.34 -8.10
CA PRO A 471 11.93 -3.50 -7.55
C PRO A 471 12.87 -4.50 -6.88
N PRO A 472 12.45 -5.13 -5.77
CA PRO A 472 13.16 -6.25 -5.16
C PRO A 472 13.03 -7.51 -6.02
N MET A 473 13.85 -7.62 -7.08
CA MET A 473 13.68 -8.65 -8.13
C MET A 473 13.63 -10.08 -7.58
N LYS A 474 14.52 -10.42 -6.64
CA LYS A 474 14.52 -11.74 -5.99
C LYS A 474 13.15 -12.10 -5.40
N ARG A 475 12.51 -11.17 -4.69
CA ARG A 475 11.21 -11.41 -4.03
C ARG A 475 10.10 -11.65 -5.06
N HIS A 476 10.11 -10.89 -6.15
CA HIS A 476 9.15 -11.12 -7.25
C HIS A 476 9.39 -12.48 -7.92
N VAL A 477 10.64 -12.88 -8.14
CA VAL A 477 10.97 -14.22 -8.67
C VAL A 477 10.42 -15.31 -7.75
N ASP A 478 10.69 -15.22 -6.45
CA ASP A 478 10.21 -16.19 -5.46
C ASP A 478 8.66 -16.25 -5.43
N ASN A 479 8.00 -15.09 -5.43
CA ASN A 479 6.53 -14.99 -5.48
C ASN A 479 5.95 -15.66 -6.74
N ASN A 480 6.53 -15.39 -7.92
CA ASN A 480 6.06 -15.97 -9.18
C ASN A 480 6.27 -17.49 -9.23
N VAL A 481 7.43 -17.98 -8.79
CA VAL A 481 7.71 -19.42 -8.71
C VAL A 481 6.72 -20.12 -7.76
N ASN A 482 6.43 -19.52 -6.61
CA ASN A 482 5.49 -20.09 -5.65
C ASN A 482 4.05 -20.08 -6.18
N TRP A 483 3.66 -19.07 -6.97
CA TRP A 483 2.37 -19.07 -7.66
C TRP A 483 2.25 -20.22 -8.67
N LEU A 484 3.32 -20.54 -9.41
CA LEU A 484 3.31 -21.69 -10.33
C LEU A 484 3.15 -23.04 -9.59
N ASP A 485 3.68 -23.16 -8.37
CA ASP A 485 3.48 -24.33 -7.51
C ASP A 485 2.04 -24.39 -6.96
N VAL A 486 1.47 -23.25 -6.52
CA VAL A 486 0.06 -23.17 -6.10
C VAL A 486 -0.88 -23.55 -7.23
N ILE A 487 -0.72 -22.95 -8.42
CA ILE A 487 -1.55 -23.30 -9.58
C ILE A 487 -1.42 -24.80 -9.86
N SER A 488 -0.22 -25.37 -9.86
CA SER A 488 -0.03 -26.81 -10.10
C SER A 488 -0.77 -27.71 -9.12
N ARG A 489 -0.81 -27.34 -7.84
CA ARG A 489 -1.43 -28.13 -6.76
C ARG A 489 -2.94 -27.97 -6.69
N GLU A 490 -3.43 -26.77 -6.96
CA GLU A 490 -4.82 -26.39 -6.77
C GLU A 490 -5.63 -26.56 -8.07
N GLN A 491 -4.98 -26.58 -9.24
CA GLN A 491 -5.58 -26.90 -10.53
C GLN A 491 -6.21 -28.29 -10.50
N GLY A 492 -7.43 -28.41 -11.02
CA GLY A 492 -8.09 -29.70 -11.18
C GLY A 492 -8.74 -30.22 -9.89
N LYS A 493 -8.77 -29.43 -8.81
CA LYS A 493 -9.51 -29.78 -7.59
C LYS A 493 -10.98 -30.06 -7.92
N PHE A 494 -11.43 -31.25 -7.52
CA PHE A 494 -12.78 -31.74 -7.75
C PHE A 494 -13.57 -31.73 -6.45
N LYS A 495 -14.75 -31.11 -6.45
CA LYS A 495 -15.71 -31.19 -5.33
C LYS A 495 -17.13 -31.40 -5.89
N GLN A 496 -17.84 -32.37 -5.34
CA GLN A 496 -19.28 -32.50 -5.58
C GLN A 496 -19.99 -31.38 -4.79
N GLY A 497 -20.41 -30.32 -5.47
CA GLY A 497 -21.27 -29.31 -4.86
C GLY A 497 -22.59 -29.95 -4.44
N PHE A 498 -22.94 -29.89 -3.15
CA PHE A 498 -24.13 -30.53 -2.57
C PHE A 498 -25.46 -30.13 -3.25
N ARG A 499 -25.48 -29.03 -4.03
CA ARG A 499 -26.63 -28.52 -4.79
C ARG A 499 -26.47 -28.56 -6.32
N LEU A 500 -25.29 -28.87 -6.85
CA LEU A 500 -25.03 -28.87 -8.29
C LEU A 500 -25.19 -30.29 -8.85
N ARG A 501 -25.98 -30.42 -9.92
CA ARG A 501 -26.20 -31.70 -10.62
C ARG A 501 -24.98 -32.18 -11.42
N VAL A 502 -23.95 -31.33 -11.55
CA VAL A 502 -22.72 -31.60 -12.32
C VAL A 502 -21.52 -31.24 -11.43
N PRO A 503 -20.50 -32.11 -11.32
CA PRO A 503 -19.31 -31.77 -10.55
C PRO A 503 -18.54 -30.61 -11.17
N LEU A 504 -18.02 -29.71 -10.33
CA LEU A 504 -17.11 -28.65 -10.75
C LEU A 504 -15.66 -29.08 -10.53
N VAL A 505 -14.82 -28.68 -11.49
CA VAL A 505 -13.37 -28.81 -11.44
C VAL A 505 -12.83 -27.39 -11.44
N LEU A 506 -12.03 -27.03 -10.43
CA LEU A 506 -11.42 -25.70 -10.35
C LEU A 506 -10.37 -25.55 -11.45
N ILE A 507 -10.52 -24.52 -12.29
CA ILE A 507 -9.61 -24.21 -13.38
C ILE A 507 -9.01 -22.82 -13.16
N PHE A 508 -7.68 -22.71 -13.13
CA PHE A 508 -7.00 -21.44 -13.25
C PHE A 508 -7.01 -20.97 -14.70
N GLN A 509 -7.67 -19.84 -14.95
CA GLN A 509 -7.74 -19.20 -16.27
C GLN A 509 -6.40 -18.58 -16.69
N GLY A 510 -5.58 -18.20 -15.71
CA GLY A 510 -4.24 -17.68 -15.94
C GLY A 510 -3.59 -17.05 -14.71
N LEU A 511 -2.41 -16.47 -14.94
CA LEU A 511 -1.65 -15.71 -13.97
C LEU A 511 -1.46 -14.26 -14.47
N VAL A 512 -1.83 -13.31 -13.62
CA VAL A 512 -1.60 -11.88 -13.83
C VAL A 512 -0.34 -11.45 -13.08
N LEU A 513 0.61 -10.84 -13.80
CA LEU A 513 1.77 -10.18 -13.21
C LEU A 513 1.39 -8.73 -12.89
N THR A 514 1.09 -8.45 -11.62
CA THR A 514 0.69 -7.10 -11.17
C THR A 514 1.87 -6.14 -11.08
N GLY A 515 1.63 -4.87 -11.43
CA GLY A 515 2.66 -3.83 -11.42
C GLY A 515 2.17 -2.48 -10.91
N TRP A 516 1.86 -2.41 -9.62
CA TRP A 516 1.35 -1.21 -8.93
C TRP A 516 2.33 -0.04 -8.99
N GLN A 517 1.84 1.17 -9.23
CA GLN A 517 2.65 2.40 -9.26
C GLN A 517 2.60 3.21 -7.95
N ARG A 518 1.54 3.01 -7.17
CA ARG A 518 1.34 3.50 -5.80
C ARG A 518 0.28 2.64 -5.11
N TYR A 519 0.14 2.79 -3.79
CA TYR A 519 -0.75 1.93 -2.98
C TYR A 519 -2.19 2.45 -2.94
N ASP A 520 -2.36 3.77 -3.01
CA ASP A 520 -3.66 4.45 -3.14
C ASP A 520 -3.46 5.85 -3.76
N HIS A 521 -4.53 6.63 -3.94
CA HIS A 521 -4.48 7.98 -4.52
C HIS A 521 -3.82 9.06 -3.66
N PHE A 522 -3.56 8.78 -2.39
CA PHE A 522 -2.87 9.66 -1.45
C PHE A 522 -1.41 9.25 -1.22
N ALA A 523 -1.04 8.01 -1.56
CA ALA A 523 0.32 7.50 -1.49
C ALA A 523 1.23 8.13 -2.54
N VAL A 524 2.51 8.22 -2.21
CA VAL A 524 3.59 8.64 -3.13
C VAL A 524 3.89 7.57 -4.18
N LEU A 525 4.70 7.92 -5.19
CA LEU A 525 5.17 6.96 -6.19
C LEU A 525 6.13 5.94 -5.57
N CYS A 526 5.88 4.66 -5.86
CA CYS A 526 6.81 3.56 -5.64
C CYS A 526 7.56 3.22 -6.95
N GLU A 527 7.99 1.98 -7.16
CA GLU A 527 8.78 1.61 -8.33
C GLU A 527 8.00 1.84 -9.64
N ILE A 528 8.40 2.88 -10.38
CA ILE A 528 7.80 3.24 -11.66
C ILE A 528 8.26 2.30 -12.78
N LEU A 529 7.44 2.17 -13.83
CA LEU A 529 7.62 1.21 -14.91
C LEU A 529 9.04 1.14 -15.52
N PRO A 530 9.77 2.25 -15.81
CA PRO A 530 11.10 2.16 -16.43
C PRO A 530 12.16 1.45 -15.60
N THR A 531 12.10 1.51 -14.26
CA THR A 531 13.06 0.77 -13.42
C THR A 531 12.65 -0.69 -13.24
N ALA A 532 11.41 -1.04 -13.58
CA ALA A 532 10.83 -2.36 -13.38
C ALA A 532 10.88 -3.28 -14.60
N ILE A 533 11.27 -2.80 -15.78
CA ILE A 533 11.35 -3.61 -17.00
C ILE A 533 12.20 -4.88 -16.83
N PRO A 534 13.38 -4.86 -16.17
CA PRO A 534 14.10 -6.10 -15.89
C PRO A 534 13.33 -7.10 -15.03
N SER A 535 12.62 -6.62 -14.00
CA SER A 535 11.76 -7.49 -13.18
C SER A 535 10.61 -8.08 -14.00
N LEU A 536 9.95 -7.27 -14.83
CA LEU A 536 8.88 -7.72 -15.72
C LEU A 536 9.36 -8.85 -16.65
N LEU A 537 10.49 -8.64 -17.33
CA LEU A 537 10.99 -9.62 -18.31
C LEU A 537 11.44 -10.92 -17.65
N LEU A 538 12.10 -10.84 -16.50
CA LEU A 538 12.52 -12.05 -15.78
C LEU A 538 11.30 -12.86 -15.33
N ASN A 539 10.30 -12.22 -14.73
CA ASN A 539 9.09 -12.90 -14.26
C ASN A 539 8.23 -13.44 -15.42
N LEU A 540 8.16 -12.73 -16.55
CA LEU A 540 7.52 -13.26 -17.77
C LEU A 540 8.22 -14.51 -18.30
N LEU A 541 9.56 -14.51 -18.35
CA LEU A 541 10.32 -15.69 -18.78
C LEU A 541 10.07 -16.89 -17.85
N ILE A 542 10.06 -16.67 -16.54
CA ILE A 542 9.76 -17.70 -15.52
C ILE A 542 8.39 -18.31 -15.74
N VAL A 543 7.36 -17.47 -15.84
CA VAL A 543 5.98 -17.94 -15.99
C VAL A 543 5.76 -18.60 -17.36
N THR A 544 6.45 -18.13 -18.40
CA THR A 544 6.41 -18.74 -19.74
C THR A 544 7.10 -20.10 -19.77
N ASP A 545 8.19 -20.27 -19.02
CA ASP A 545 8.92 -21.54 -18.94
C ASP A 545 8.31 -22.51 -17.92
N GLY A 546 7.37 -22.03 -17.10
CA GLY A 546 6.72 -22.78 -16.04
C GLY A 546 7.65 -23.05 -14.85
N GLY A 547 8.65 -22.21 -14.61
CA GLY A 547 9.60 -22.36 -13.49
C GLY A 547 10.85 -21.49 -13.66
N PHE A 548 11.69 -21.42 -12.62
CA PHE A 548 12.91 -20.61 -12.61
C PHE A 548 14.19 -21.45 -12.69
N ASP A 549 14.91 -21.36 -13.79
CA ASP A 549 16.19 -22.03 -14.03
C ASP A 549 17.16 -21.05 -14.69
N TRP A 550 18.01 -20.43 -13.87
CA TRP A 550 18.88 -19.33 -14.32
C TRP A 550 19.76 -19.71 -15.52
N PRO A 551 20.54 -20.81 -15.51
CA PRO A 551 21.31 -21.24 -16.69
C PRO A 551 20.50 -21.32 -17.98
N ARG A 552 19.21 -21.68 -17.92
CA ARG A 552 18.33 -21.76 -19.08
C ARG A 552 17.81 -20.39 -19.52
N GLN A 553 17.54 -19.50 -18.57
CA GLN A 553 16.87 -18.21 -18.81
C GLN A 553 17.83 -17.07 -19.04
N GLU A 554 19.07 -17.18 -18.56
CA GLU A 554 20.09 -16.13 -18.57
C GLU A 554 20.27 -15.51 -19.96
N LYS A 555 20.51 -16.33 -20.97
CA LYS A 555 20.73 -15.83 -22.34
C LYS A 555 19.51 -15.07 -22.86
N ARG A 556 18.30 -15.63 -22.72
CA ARG A 556 17.06 -15.00 -23.16
C ARG A 556 16.79 -13.70 -22.41
N PHE A 557 17.12 -13.64 -21.12
CA PHE A 557 16.98 -12.45 -20.29
C PHE A 557 17.95 -11.34 -20.72
N ARG A 558 19.23 -11.68 -20.92
CA ARG A 558 20.24 -10.74 -21.43
C ARG A 558 19.90 -10.23 -22.83
N ASP A 559 19.42 -11.11 -23.71
CA ASP A 559 18.98 -10.77 -25.07
C ASP A 559 17.73 -9.86 -25.03
N ALA A 560 16.77 -10.14 -24.13
CA ALA A 560 15.56 -9.34 -23.94
C ALA A 560 15.86 -7.91 -23.48
N LEU A 561 16.91 -7.74 -22.68
CA LEU A 561 17.36 -6.45 -22.17
C LEU A 561 18.35 -5.73 -23.08
N GLU A 562 18.77 -6.37 -24.18
CA GLU A 562 19.81 -5.86 -25.09
C GLU A 562 21.10 -5.53 -24.33
N CYS A 563 21.61 -6.48 -23.56
CA CYS A 563 22.85 -6.29 -22.80
C CYS A 563 24.09 -6.34 -23.69
N HIS A 564 24.90 -5.28 -23.69
CA HIS A 564 26.14 -5.19 -24.46
C HIS A 564 27.33 -5.66 -23.62
N LEU A 565 27.38 -6.95 -23.32
CA LEU A 565 28.55 -7.53 -22.65
C LEU A 565 29.48 -8.09 -23.72
N GLY A 566 30.72 -7.57 -23.74
CA GLY A 566 31.78 -8.16 -24.56
C GLY A 566 32.05 -9.60 -24.12
N ASP A 567 32.65 -10.37 -25.03
CA ASP A 567 33.03 -11.77 -24.86
C ASP A 567 34.19 -11.96 -23.85
N THR A 568 34.06 -11.36 -22.66
CA THR A 568 35.02 -11.54 -21.57
C THR A 568 34.62 -12.76 -20.78
N THR A 569 35.16 -13.88 -21.24
CA THR A 569 35.39 -15.07 -20.43
C THR A 569 36.03 -14.67 -19.09
N HIS A 570 35.47 -15.15 -17.98
CA HIS A 570 36.01 -15.09 -16.62
C HIS A 570 36.19 -13.69 -15.99
N THR A 571 35.11 -13.09 -15.49
CA THR A 571 35.07 -12.51 -14.12
C THR A 571 33.62 -12.18 -13.72
N SER A 572 33.05 -12.99 -12.82
CA SER A 572 31.93 -12.68 -11.92
C SER A 572 30.79 -11.78 -12.47
N ASN A 573 30.20 -12.05 -13.65
CA ASN A 573 28.83 -11.60 -13.97
C ASN A 573 27.79 -12.66 -13.59
N THR A 574 28.17 -13.51 -12.63
CA THR A 574 27.36 -14.56 -12.03
C THR A 574 26.17 -13.97 -11.30
N PHE A 575 25.04 -14.62 -11.51
CA PHE A 575 23.83 -14.48 -10.72
C PHE A 575 24.14 -14.62 -9.23
N ASP A 576 23.87 -13.56 -8.47
CA ASP A 576 24.15 -13.48 -7.04
C ASP A 576 23.01 -12.72 -6.36
N TRP A 577 22.05 -13.47 -5.84
CA TRP A 577 20.92 -12.90 -5.12
C TRP A 577 21.28 -12.33 -3.75
N ASP A 578 22.40 -12.78 -3.16
CA ASP A 578 22.76 -12.42 -1.79
C ASP A 578 23.36 -11.02 -1.76
N ASN A 579 24.19 -10.68 -2.75
CA ASN A 579 24.85 -9.37 -2.82
C ASN A 579 24.19 -8.40 -3.82
N ASP A 580 23.43 -8.89 -4.81
CA ASP A 580 22.73 -8.06 -5.80
C ASP A 580 21.27 -8.52 -6.00
N PRO A 581 20.40 -8.39 -4.98
CA PRO A 581 19.02 -8.88 -5.02
C PRO A 581 18.15 -8.23 -6.12
N ASN A 582 18.62 -7.12 -6.70
CA ASN A 582 17.95 -6.36 -7.76
C ASN A 582 18.68 -6.49 -9.11
N MET A 583 19.77 -7.27 -9.17
CA MET A 583 20.62 -7.45 -10.36
C MET A 583 21.13 -6.14 -10.98
N LEU A 584 21.24 -5.06 -10.18
CA LEU A 584 21.54 -3.71 -10.65
C LEU A 584 22.91 -3.60 -11.30
N ARG A 585 23.85 -4.47 -10.93
CA ARG A 585 25.15 -4.53 -11.59
C ARG A 585 24.98 -4.95 -13.03
N LEU A 586 24.28 -6.04 -13.27
CA LEU A 586 24.00 -6.57 -14.61
C LEU A 586 23.14 -5.61 -15.42
N VAL A 587 21.95 -5.27 -14.93
CA VAL A 587 20.92 -4.60 -15.74
C VAL A 587 21.28 -3.16 -16.09
N SER A 588 22.18 -2.53 -15.31
CA SER A 588 22.67 -1.17 -15.61
C SER A 588 23.53 -1.09 -16.89
N MET A 589 24.05 -2.21 -17.37
CA MET A 589 24.86 -2.33 -18.59
C MET A 589 24.04 -2.65 -19.86
N CYS A 590 22.72 -2.67 -19.76
CA CYS A 590 21.82 -3.06 -20.85
C CYS A 590 21.05 -1.85 -21.43
N SER A 591 20.41 -2.05 -22.58
CA SER A 591 19.83 -0.97 -23.43
C SER A 591 18.31 -1.03 -23.62
N PHE A 592 17.59 -1.71 -22.74
CA PHE A 592 16.12 -1.79 -22.77
C PHE A 592 15.39 -0.43 -22.58
N PRO A 593 14.09 -0.33 -22.94
CA PRO A 593 13.29 0.88 -22.73
C PRO A 593 13.19 1.30 -21.25
N GLY A 594 13.87 2.38 -20.88
CA GLY A 594 13.96 2.85 -19.48
C GLY A 594 15.34 2.63 -18.84
N SER A 595 16.27 1.96 -19.51
CA SER A 595 17.64 1.70 -19.01
C SER A 595 18.41 2.97 -18.63
N LYS A 596 18.19 4.09 -19.34
CA LYS A 596 18.79 5.39 -19.00
C LYS A 596 18.32 5.87 -17.63
N PHE A 597 17.01 5.85 -17.38
CA PHE A 597 16.46 6.20 -16.08
C PHE A 597 16.85 5.19 -14.99
N LEU A 598 16.97 3.90 -15.29
CA LEU A 598 17.50 2.92 -14.32
C LEU A 598 18.90 3.33 -13.81
N ARG A 599 19.77 3.84 -14.68
CA ARG A 599 21.10 4.35 -14.26
C ARG A 599 20.98 5.59 -13.37
N VAL A 600 20.03 6.48 -13.65
CA VAL A 600 19.70 7.62 -12.76
C VAL A 600 19.23 7.11 -11.39
N ALA A 601 18.30 6.16 -11.36
CA ALA A 601 17.81 5.54 -10.13
C ALA A 601 18.94 4.87 -9.31
N LYS A 602 19.83 4.13 -9.97
CA LYS A 602 21.01 3.53 -9.33
C LYS A 602 21.92 4.61 -8.72
N ARG A 603 22.22 5.68 -9.46
CA ARG A 603 23.04 6.80 -8.98
C ARG A 603 22.36 7.52 -7.82
N TYR A 604 21.05 7.74 -7.88
CA TYR A 604 20.24 8.26 -6.78
C TYR A 604 20.38 7.41 -5.51
N LEU A 605 20.26 6.08 -5.59
CA LEU A 605 20.39 5.21 -4.41
C LEU A 605 21.78 5.33 -3.75
N MET A 606 22.84 5.41 -4.56
CA MET A 606 24.20 5.62 -4.07
C MET A 606 24.36 7.01 -3.42
N THR A 607 23.84 8.05 -4.07
CA THR A 607 23.88 9.43 -3.56
C THR A 607 23.07 9.59 -2.28
N LEU A 608 21.90 8.94 -2.18
CA LEU A 608 21.06 8.96 -0.99
C LEU A 608 21.78 8.35 0.21
N GLU A 609 22.48 7.23 0.02
CA GLU A 609 23.26 6.59 1.07
C GLU A 609 24.43 7.47 1.52
N SER A 610 25.15 8.05 0.57
CA SER A 610 26.25 8.99 0.85
C SER A 610 25.75 10.23 1.60
N TYR A 611 24.62 10.80 1.16
CA TYR A 611 23.97 11.94 1.80
C TYR A 611 23.54 11.62 3.23
N LYS A 612 22.83 10.51 3.46
CA LYS A 612 22.39 10.10 4.80
C LYS A 612 23.56 9.93 5.76
N THR A 613 24.62 9.25 5.29
CA THR A 613 25.85 9.05 6.07
C THR A 613 26.47 10.39 6.45
N LYS A 614 26.75 11.25 5.47
CA LYS A 614 27.39 12.56 5.70
C LYS A 614 26.57 13.50 6.57
N VAL A 615 25.26 13.59 6.36
CA VAL A 615 24.38 14.42 7.19
C VAL A 615 24.33 13.92 8.63
N THR A 616 24.30 12.59 8.82
CA THR A 616 24.34 11.99 10.16
C THR A 616 25.67 12.29 10.85
N GLU A 617 26.79 12.12 10.14
CA GLU A 617 28.12 12.46 10.67
C GLU A 617 28.25 13.95 11.01
N LEU A 618 27.73 14.84 10.17
CA LEU A 618 27.73 16.28 10.44
C LEU A 618 26.97 16.62 11.72
N LYS A 619 25.76 16.05 11.89
CA LYS A 619 24.92 16.26 13.09
C LYS A 619 25.54 15.63 14.35
N ALA A 620 26.37 14.61 14.22
CA ALA A 620 27.12 14.00 15.32
C ALA A 620 28.37 14.81 15.73
N LYS A 621 28.91 15.65 14.85
CA LYS A 621 30.08 16.50 15.14
C LYS A 621 29.66 17.74 15.95
N GLY A 622 30.35 17.99 17.07
CA GLY A 622 30.06 19.11 17.99
C GLY A 622 30.36 20.53 17.47
N TRP A 623 30.65 20.67 16.16
CA TRP A 623 31.00 21.93 15.52
C TRP A 623 29.88 22.49 14.63
N PHE A 624 28.83 21.72 14.33
CA PHE A 624 27.74 22.17 13.47
C PHE A 624 26.39 21.60 13.90
N THR A 625 26.08 21.73 15.18
CA THR A 625 24.77 21.39 15.74
C THR A 625 23.83 22.59 15.71
N ASP A 626 22.53 22.36 15.92
CA ASP A 626 21.54 23.44 16.10
C ASP A 626 21.92 24.41 17.23
N TYR A 627 22.69 23.96 18.22
CA TYR A 627 23.25 24.84 19.26
C TYR A 627 24.31 25.79 18.67
N ASN A 628 25.24 25.26 17.87
CA ASN A 628 26.28 26.08 17.23
C ASN A 628 25.67 27.11 16.28
N VAL A 629 24.68 26.69 15.48
CA VAL A 629 23.99 27.56 14.51
C VAL A 629 23.24 28.68 15.23
N ARG A 630 22.41 28.36 16.24
CA ARG A 630 21.63 29.37 16.99
C ARG A 630 22.50 30.40 17.70
N HIS A 631 23.64 29.99 18.24
CA HIS A 631 24.55 30.90 18.93
C HIS A 631 25.62 31.54 18.04
N ARG A 632 25.62 31.23 16.73
CA ARG A 632 26.71 31.59 15.80
C ARG A 632 28.09 31.30 16.39
N PHE A 633 28.22 30.14 17.02
CA PHE A 633 29.38 29.77 17.82
C PHE A 633 30.00 28.46 17.31
N THR A 634 31.02 28.57 16.47
CA THR A 634 31.79 27.45 15.92
C THR A 634 33.23 27.82 15.59
N SER A 635 34.04 26.82 15.23
CA SER A 635 35.38 26.99 14.65
C SER A 635 35.28 27.09 13.11
N PRO A 636 35.62 28.22 12.47
CA PRO A 636 35.53 28.38 11.01
C PRO A 636 36.29 27.29 10.24
N SER A 637 37.50 26.93 10.69
CA SER A 637 38.31 25.87 10.08
C SER A 637 37.62 24.50 10.04
N ARG A 638 36.74 24.21 11.00
CA ARG A 638 35.96 22.96 11.02
C ARG A 638 34.78 23.01 10.05
N ILE A 639 34.25 24.20 9.78
CA ILE A 639 33.21 24.41 8.77
C ILE A 639 33.82 24.24 7.37
N ASP A 640 34.99 24.82 7.14
CA ASP A 640 35.71 24.72 5.85
C ASP A 640 36.02 23.26 5.49
N GLU A 641 36.41 22.44 6.48
CA GLU A 641 36.75 21.02 6.31
C GLU A 641 35.61 20.21 5.64
N PHE A 642 34.37 20.37 6.09
CA PHE A 642 33.24 19.63 5.50
C PHE A 642 32.54 20.36 4.35
N SER A 643 32.69 21.69 4.25
CA SER A 643 31.97 22.50 3.25
C SER A 643 32.21 22.03 1.81
N TRP A 644 33.45 21.62 1.48
CA TRP A 644 33.77 21.10 0.15
C TRP A 644 32.97 19.84 -0.19
N GLU A 645 32.87 18.89 0.74
CA GLU A 645 32.16 17.64 0.51
C GLU A 645 30.66 17.86 0.31
N PHE A 646 30.05 18.74 1.10
CA PHE A 646 28.63 19.08 0.98
C PHE A 646 28.33 19.84 -0.32
N ASN A 647 29.25 20.68 -0.80
CA ASN A 647 29.11 21.36 -2.09
C ASN A 647 29.18 20.37 -3.27
N MET A 648 30.08 19.38 -3.21
CA MET A 648 30.16 18.31 -4.20
C MET A 648 28.86 17.48 -4.22
N LEU A 649 28.37 17.08 -3.05
CA LEU A 649 27.13 16.33 -2.91
C LEU A 649 25.91 17.14 -3.41
N ARG A 650 25.87 18.45 -3.15
CA ARG A 650 24.83 19.34 -3.67
C ARG A 650 24.86 19.40 -5.20
N SER A 651 26.05 19.52 -5.78
CA SER A 651 26.22 19.54 -7.24
C SER A 651 25.74 18.22 -7.85
N GLU A 652 26.08 17.10 -7.22
CA GLU A 652 25.64 15.76 -7.60
C GLU A 652 24.11 15.62 -7.60
N VAL A 653 23.44 16.10 -6.55
CA VAL A 653 21.96 16.09 -6.47
C VAL A 653 21.35 16.97 -7.56
N ASN A 654 21.92 18.14 -7.85
CA ASN A 654 21.43 19.00 -8.93
C ASN A 654 21.56 18.33 -10.31
N PHE A 655 22.67 17.63 -10.57
CA PHE A 655 22.83 16.85 -11.81
C PHE A 655 21.81 15.72 -11.89
N LEU A 656 21.55 15.02 -10.78
CA LEU A 656 20.52 13.98 -10.71
C LEU A 656 19.12 14.52 -11.00
N MET A 657 18.78 15.75 -10.55
CA MET A 657 17.49 16.37 -10.86
C MET A 657 17.34 16.61 -12.36
N ASN A 658 18.38 17.15 -13.00
CA ASN A 658 18.41 17.37 -14.44
C ASN A 658 18.36 16.05 -15.23
N ASP A 659 19.13 15.04 -14.82
CA ASP A 659 19.13 13.72 -15.47
C ASP A 659 17.77 13.03 -15.30
N ALA A 660 17.13 13.13 -14.13
CA ALA A 660 15.80 12.58 -13.91
C ALA A 660 14.75 13.24 -14.80
N GLU A 661 14.74 14.57 -14.88
CA GLU A 661 13.83 15.33 -15.74
C GLU A 661 14.00 14.95 -17.21
N LYS A 662 15.24 14.93 -17.68
CA LYS A 662 15.59 14.56 -19.06
C LYS A 662 15.18 13.14 -19.42
N GLU A 663 15.43 12.16 -18.54
CA GLU A 663 15.21 10.74 -18.87
C GLU A 663 13.78 10.27 -18.59
N LEU A 664 13.02 10.96 -17.72
CA LEU A 664 11.60 10.67 -17.49
C LEU A 664 10.66 11.43 -18.44
N SER A 665 11.04 12.61 -18.92
CA SER A 665 10.19 13.42 -19.82
C SER A 665 9.72 12.68 -21.09
N PRO A 666 10.50 11.78 -21.73
CA PRO A 666 10.01 10.98 -22.85
C PRO A 666 9.01 9.89 -22.46
N ILE A 667 8.94 9.55 -21.17
CA ILE A 667 8.18 8.42 -20.62
C ILE A 667 6.89 8.91 -19.96
N PHE A 668 6.91 10.03 -19.25
CA PHE A 668 5.78 10.54 -18.48
C PHE A 668 5.45 11.99 -18.83
N ASP A 669 4.30 12.47 -18.35
CA ASP A 669 3.97 13.89 -18.36
C ASP A 669 4.84 14.69 -17.39
N ASN A 670 4.76 16.03 -17.49
CA ASN A 670 5.54 16.90 -16.62
C ASN A 670 5.14 16.78 -15.14
N ALA A 671 3.87 16.50 -14.84
CA ALA A 671 3.39 16.43 -13.46
C ALA A 671 4.01 15.25 -12.70
N THR A 672 4.05 14.08 -13.35
CA THR A 672 4.67 12.84 -12.82
C THR A 672 6.18 12.99 -12.68
N VAL A 673 6.84 13.64 -13.66
CA VAL A 673 8.28 13.93 -13.61
C VAL A 673 8.61 14.80 -12.40
N ILE A 674 7.86 15.89 -12.22
CA ILE A 674 8.03 16.81 -11.09
C ILE A 674 7.70 16.12 -9.77
N GLU A 675 6.61 15.35 -9.69
CA GLU A 675 6.26 14.57 -8.49
C GLU A 675 7.42 13.66 -8.07
N TRP A 676 8.02 12.93 -9.01
CA TRP A 676 9.14 12.04 -8.70
C TRP A 676 10.37 12.82 -8.19
N ILE A 677 10.71 13.94 -8.83
CA ILE A 677 11.84 14.78 -8.41
C ILE A 677 11.58 15.41 -7.03
N GLU A 678 10.36 15.92 -6.81
CA GLU A 678 9.93 16.53 -5.55
C GLU A 678 9.96 15.52 -4.40
N GLN A 679 9.57 14.27 -4.64
CA GLN A 679 9.56 13.24 -3.62
C GLN A 679 10.96 12.69 -3.31
N LYS A 680 11.81 12.49 -4.34
CA LYS A 680 13.05 11.72 -4.19
C LYS A 680 14.30 12.61 -4.07
N LEU A 681 14.37 13.71 -4.81
CA LEU A 681 15.61 14.52 -4.92
C LEU A 681 15.52 15.87 -4.20
N TYR A 682 14.37 16.54 -4.28
CA TYR A 682 14.19 17.87 -3.71
C TYR A 682 14.45 17.96 -2.19
N PRO A 683 14.09 16.96 -1.34
CA PRO A 683 14.38 17.03 0.09
C PRO A 683 15.89 17.10 0.37
N MET A 684 16.69 16.33 -0.38
CA MET A 684 18.16 16.38 -0.29
C MET A 684 18.68 17.73 -0.77
N ALA A 685 18.20 18.22 -1.92
CA ALA A 685 18.63 19.51 -2.47
C ALA A 685 18.36 20.65 -1.49
N LYS A 686 17.19 20.66 -0.86
CA LYS A 686 16.78 21.65 0.14
C LYS A 686 17.66 21.59 1.39
N GLU A 687 17.83 20.42 2.02
CA GLU A 687 18.65 20.33 3.24
C GLU A 687 20.12 20.67 2.96
N LEU A 688 20.67 20.27 1.81
CA LEU A 688 22.03 20.62 1.42
C LEU A 688 22.21 22.12 1.17
N LEU A 689 21.19 22.79 0.62
CA LEU A 689 21.17 24.25 0.51
C LEU A 689 21.14 24.91 1.89
N GLU A 690 20.27 24.45 2.78
CA GLU A 690 20.16 24.97 4.15
C GLU A 690 21.48 24.79 4.92
N ILE A 691 22.11 23.62 4.85
CA ILE A 691 23.44 23.36 5.43
C ILE A 691 24.47 24.33 4.87
N SER A 692 24.48 24.56 3.55
CA SER A 692 25.42 25.48 2.90
C SER A 692 25.26 26.92 3.41
N GLU A 693 24.02 27.42 3.52
CA GLU A 693 23.75 28.78 3.98
C GLU A 693 24.02 28.95 5.48
N MET A 694 23.63 27.97 6.31
CA MET A 694 23.98 27.96 7.73
C MET A 694 25.50 27.92 7.94
N SER A 695 26.23 27.14 7.12
CA SER A 695 27.70 27.05 7.19
C SER A 695 28.33 28.42 6.94
N LYS A 696 27.91 29.13 5.90
CA LYS A 696 28.38 30.50 5.62
C LYS A 696 28.04 31.46 6.75
N ALA A 697 26.82 31.39 7.28
CA ALA A 697 26.35 32.29 8.34
C ALA A 697 27.14 32.14 9.64
N VAL A 698 27.50 30.92 10.01
CA VAL A 698 28.26 30.66 11.25
C VAL A 698 29.77 30.84 11.03
N ALA A 699 30.30 30.52 9.84
CA ALA A 699 31.71 30.74 9.50
C ALA A 699 32.07 32.23 9.35
N GLY A 700 31.11 33.08 8.96
CA GLY A 700 31.30 34.53 8.81
C GLY A 700 31.32 35.33 10.12
N ALA A 701 31.35 34.67 11.29
CA ALA A 701 31.46 35.37 12.57
C ALA A 701 32.86 36.01 12.73
N GLU A 702 32.92 37.33 12.91
CA GLU A 702 34.18 38.05 13.14
C GLU A 702 34.56 38.11 14.64
N SER A 703 33.61 37.85 15.54
CA SER A 703 33.83 37.80 16.98
C SER A 703 32.94 36.74 17.63
N TRP A 704 33.41 36.15 18.74
CA TRP A 704 32.70 35.09 19.46
C TRP A 704 32.41 35.48 20.91
N PRO A 705 31.17 35.28 21.41
CA PRO A 705 30.83 35.54 22.80
C PRO A 705 31.61 34.64 23.76
N ARG A 706 31.92 35.15 24.95
CA ARG A 706 32.49 34.35 26.05
C ARG A 706 31.40 33.50 26.69
N ARG A 707 31.74 32.29 27.13
CA ARG A 707 30.80 31.44 27.87
C ARG A 707 30.52 32.01 29.28
N PRO A 708 29.31 31.78 29.84
CA PRO A 708 28.19 31.03 29.27
C PRO A 708 27.46 31.80 28.15
N LEU A 709 27.01 31.08 27.12
CA LEU A 709 26.22 31.68 26.03
C LEU A 709 24.78 31.94 26.53
N PRO A 710 24.13 33.05 26.13
CA PRO A 710 22.78 33.38 26.56
C PRO A 710 21.80 32.27 26.15
N ALA A 711 20.91 31.89 27.05
CA ALA A 711 19.94 30.84 26.80
C ALA A 711 18.91 31.27 25.75
N ASP A 712 18.51 30.33 24.90
CA ASP A 712 17.48 30.55 23.88
C ASP A 712 16.13 30.92 24.54
N PRO A 713 15.49 32.04 24.17
CA PRO A 713 14.21 32.46 24.77
C PRO A 713 13.09 31.42 24.64
N THR A 714 13.08 30.64 23.55
CA THR A 714 12.12 29.55 23.33
C THR A 714 12.36 28.41 24.31
N LEU A 715 13.63 28.07 24.54
CA LEU A 715 14.00 27.08 25.56
C LEU A 715 13.60 27.55 26.96
N LEU A 716 13.83 28.83 27.29
CA LEU A 716 13.42 29.38 28.58
C LEU A 716 11.90 29.34 28.75
N SER A 717 11.14 29.70 27.73
CA SER A 717 9.67 29.60 27.72
C SER A 717 9.19 28.16 27.94
N LEU A 718 9.80 27.19 27.23
CA LEU A 718 9.49 25.78 27.38
C LEU A 718 9.79 25.27 28.79
N LEU A 719 10.96 25.59 29.34
CA LEU A 719 11.35 25.20 30.70
C LEU A 719 10.45 25.84 31.76
N ASN A 720 10.01 27.07 31.56
CA ASN A 720 9.06 27.74 32.44
C ASN A 720 7.66 27.10 32.35
N GLY A 721 7.22 26.72 31.16
CA GLY A 721 5.98 25.97 30.95
C GLY A 721 5.99 24.58 31.60
N LEU A 722 7.14 23.89 31.60
CA LEU A 722 7.32 22.61 32.30
C LEU A 722 7.32 22.75 33.83
N LYS A 723 7.80 23.89 34.35
CA LYS A 723 7.72 24.22 35.78
C LYS A 723 6.30 24.64 36.21
N GLY A 724 5.41 24.94 35.26
CA GLY A 724 4.01 25.33 35.47
C GLY A 724 3.09 24.13 35.73
N GLY A 725 3.21 23.52 36.91
CA GLY A 725 2.32 22.47 37.42
C GLY A 725 1.66 22.83 38.76
N SER A 726 0.81 23.87 38.78
CA SER A 726 -0.50 23.95 39.47
C SER A 726 -1.02 25.38 39.33
N PRO A 727 -2.28 25.61 38.91
CA PRO A 727 -2.90 26.92 39.13
C PRO A 727 -3.19 27.03 40.63
N LYS A 728 -2.37 27.79 41.35
CA LYS A 728 -2.77 28.26 42.68
C LYS A 728 -3.90 29.27 42.46
N THR A 729 -5.08 28.89 42.91
CA THR A 729 -6.24 29.74 43.06
C THR A 729 -5.90 30.98 43.89
N ASP A 730 -6.48 32.10 43.47
CA ASP A 730 -6.47 33.38 44.14
C ASP A 730 -6.62 33.29 45.67
N ARG A 731 -5.81 34.08 46.36
CA ARG A 731 -6.25 34.90 47.49
C ARG A 731 -5.24 36.02 47.77
N GLY A 732 -5.64 37.22 47.35
CA GLY A 732 -5.42 38.55 47.95
C GLY A 732 -4.08 38.89 48.62
N SER A 733 -3.46 39.98 48.17
CA SER A 733 -3.35 41.22 48.96
C SER A 733 -2.54 42.27 48.20
N ASP A 734 -3.01 43.51 48.32
CA ASP A 734 -2.42 44.75 47.82
C ASP A 734 -0.95 44.94 48.25
N ALA A 735 -0.13 45.52 47.36
CA ALA A 735 0.60 46.78 47.59
C ALA A 735 1.70 47.04 46.53
N ASN A 736 1.44 48.02 45.67
CA ASN A 736 2.23 49.23 45.42
C ASN A 736 3.74 49.18 45.03
N LYS A 737 4.03 49.98 43.98
CA LYS A 737 5.25 50.76 43.63
C LYS A 737 6.23 50.22 42.57
N ASN A 738 6.25 50.96 41.45
CA ASN A 738 7.37 51.48 40.66
C ASN A 738 8.70 50.68 40.61
N ALA A 739 9.14 50.31 39.41
CA ALA A 739 10.29 50.93 38.70
C ALA A 739 10.84 50.03 37.58
N ASP A 740 11.15 50.68 36.46
CA ASP A 740 12.18 50.40 35.45
C ASP A 740 12.14 49.16 34.54
N GLU A 741 11.99 49.47 33.24
CA GLU A 741 12.43 48.68 32.08
C GLU A 741 13.93 48.34 32.17
N PRO A 742 14.35 47.27 31.48
CA PRO A 742 15.43 47.48 30.52
C PRO A 742 15.15 46.87 29.15
N ARG A 743 15.37 47.71 28.13
CA ARG A 743 15.75 47.32 26.77
C ARG A 743 17.02 46.46 26.83
N PHE A 744 17.04 45.34 26.10
CA PHE A 744 18.15 44.89 25.25
C PHE A 744 17.70 43.74 24.36
#